data_AF-A0A838UED3-F1
#
_entry.id   AF-A0A838UED3-F1
#
_cell.length_a   1.000
_cell.length_b   1.000
_cell.length_c   1.000
_cell.angle_alpha   90.00
_cell.angle_beta   90.00
_cell.angle_gamma   90.00
#
_symmetry.space_group_name_H-M   'P 1'
#
loop_
_entity.id
_entity.type
_entity.pdbx_description
1 polymer ?
#
loop_
_entity_poly.entity_id
_entity_poly.type
_entity_poly.pdbx_seq_one_letter_code
_entity_poly.pdbx_strand_id
1 'polypeptide(L)'
;MRAVAYFHTDHFEPWRQVPGRDGGMERGVDDVAAYLQSTASLDFARKASLFYKANVNYMVSGDRGLLRADPDDLLGFLPRTPHSLRIGRAMIGPIAASAHELQIHLHHENFTYNDTARDPETFAYLQTPRGRSFDNARLELAIRLGLETVREDAGIELTRWFFVHGHWALNASDPHECTIVREIELLQRNGCLGDFTQPAGRGHVDSRIDVPYLVDPVAQPKGYDSPLANPVEAAGAGASAAGRFFIWASATTHGSCSIDTYSPSVERRLKTPEFTALDHARNAVVIDGVLFLKTHCHSLNPLYWKADGLPTPQADPRVQAELRTLFDAADGAGLDVDFQTASEIYDRILGAAPPPKRDLIEEFDLRTGSAMEPIGLTVDFMTPDGARTPPPPLAPRPVSLPALSVVDPQRTTGEAPDRLGGAARSPAVAYVVPLNATMSADADDTADEAMIDAAAELPELMAARDVVKINLIASRVARARSAELGSVASGVTNFYGSRAERGVLLQPSEVLCAAFVGAWLPRARGVYEIGCGLGLLTSLLAARGVNAIGLERNGARLTTAKAIATVIMEELKGAGRPSRLVRGVFPKALRRKGDLATSVALVTNLLGSATPEQQEGFIAGLRAFGAVMIDVQRFYTRRSTRRQIADLLDMLAAAGFEAPRLAFDLGPDGRFMVFTNPTPRRRPGLTALLVRLGAIRDEPLLVKR
;
A
#
# COMPACT_ATOMS: atom_id res chain seq x y z
N MET A 1 0.27 21.92 -16.57
CA MET A 1 0.34 20.61 -17.25
C MET A 1 0.15 20.85 -18.74
N ARG A 2 0.72 20.00 -19.60
CA ARG A 2 0.57 20.06 -21.06
C ARG A 2 -0.06 18.80 -21.67
N ALA A 3 0.10 17.66 -21.00
CA ALA A 3 -0.44 16.38 -21.45
C ALA A 3 -0.66 15.43 -20.26
N VAL A 4 -1.42 14.38 -20.51
CA VAL A 4 -1.61 13.21 -19.65
C VAL A 4 -1.09 11.99 -20.40
N ALA A 5 -0.16 11.26 -19.81
CA ALA A 5 0.32 9.98 -20.31
C ALA A 5 -0.28 8.86 -19.46
N TYR A 6 -1.22 8.12 -20.01
CA TYR A 6 -1.81 6.94 -19.38
C TYR A 6 -1.09 5.68 -19.84
N PHE A 7 -0.84 4.77 -18.91
CA PHE A 7 -0.39 3.42 -19.21
C PHE A 7 -0.99 2.39 -18.26
N HIS A 8 -1.14 1.17 -18.77
CA HIS A 8 -1.72 0.04 -18.04
C HIS A 8 -0.72 -1.10 -17.93
N THR A 9 -0.59 -1.66 -16.73
CA THR A 9 0.25 -2.81 -16.40
C THR A 9 -0.61 -3.99 -15.94
N ASP A 10 -0.82 -4.98 -16.81
CA ASP A 10 -1.64 -6.15 -16.54
C ASP A 10 -0.77 -7.33 -16.08
N HIS A 11 -1.10 -7.94 -14.94
CA HIS A 11 -0.51 -9.22 -14.52
C HIS A 11 -1.19 -10.34 -15.32
N PHE A 12 -0.66 -10.57 -16.51
CA PHE A 12 -1.31 -11.38 -17.54
C PHE A 12 -0.99 -12.87 -17.34
N GLU A 13 -1.91 -13.59 -16.67
CA GLU A 13 -1.75 -15.00 -16.28
C GLU A 13 -2.77 -15.93 -16.98
N PRO A 14 -2.65 -16.21 -18.29
CA PRO A 14 -3.64 -16.99 -19.05
C PRO A 14 -3.71 -18.47 -18.67
N TRP A 15 -2.81 -18.93 -17.80
CA TRP A 15 -2.66 -20.34 -17.42
C TRP A 15 -3.48 -20.71 -16.18
N ARG A 16 -4.10 -19.74 -15.50
CA ARG A 16 -4.90 -20.01 -14.30
C ARG A 16 -6.18 -20.73 -14.67
N GLN A 17 -6.37 -21.93 -14.12
CA GLN A 17 -7.60 -22.68 -14.32
C GLN A 17 -8.76 -22.02 -13.58
N VAL A 18 -9.91 -21.97 -14.24
CA VAL A 18 -11.18 -21.56 -13.63
C VAL A 18 -11.79 -22.77 -12.92
N PRO A 19 -11.93 -22.77 -11.58
CA PRO A 19 -12.48 -23.91 -10.86
C PRO A 19 -13.87 -24.29 -11.39
N GLY A 20 -14.07 -25.57 -11.74
CA GLY A 20 -15.34 -26.09 -12.22
C GLY A 20 -15.67 -25.82 -13.69
N ARG A 21 -14.74 -25.27 -14.49
CA ARG A 21 -14.93 -25.06 -15.94
C ARG A 21 -14.23 -26.17 -16.74
N ASP A 22 -14.96 -26.75 -17.70
CA ASP A 22 -14.43 -27.78 -18.60
C ASP A 22 -13.46 -27.20 -19.65
N GLY A 23 -12.45 -27.99 -20.03
CA GLY A 23 -11.58 -27.69 -21.18
C GLY A 23 -10.13 -27.32 -20.84
N GLY A 24 -9.69 -27.46 -19.59
CA GLY A 24 -8.27 -27.41 -19.23
C GLY A 24 -7.57 -26.10 -19.63
N MET A 25 -6.35 -26.22 -20.15
CA MET A 25 -5.55 -25.05 -20.58
C MET A 25 -6.06 -24.45 -21.89
N GLU A 26 -6.73 -25.24 -22.74
CA GLU A 26 -7.24 -24.80 -24.04
C GLU A 26 -8.24 -23.66 -23.92
N ARG A 27 -8.96 -23.56 -22.78
CA ARG A 27 -9.85 -22.43 -22.50
C ARG A 27 -9.14 -21.09 -22.39
N GLY A 28 -7.87 -21.07 -22.02
CA GLY A 28 -7.11 -19.82 -22.02
C GLY A 28 -6.98 -19.22 -23.43
N VAL A 29 -7.07 -20.03 -24.50
CA VAL A 29 -7.11 -19.52 -25.89
C VAL A 29 -8.38 -18.71 -26.12
N ASP A 30 -9.53 -19.24 -25.69
CA ASP A 30 -10.82 -18.56 -25.82
C ASP A 30 -10.87 -17.28 -24.95
N ASP A 31 -10.35 -17.35 -23.72
CA ASP A 31 -10.35 -16.22 -22.78
C ASP A 31 -9.44 -15.08 -23.29
N VAL A 32 -8.26 -15.41 -23.86
CA VAL A 32 -7.38 -14.41 -24.48
C VAL A 32 -8.02 -13.80 -25.74
N ALA A 33 -8.70 -14.60 -26.57
CA ALA A 33 -9.40 -14.09 -27.74
C ALA A 33 -10.53 -13.11 -27.34
N ALA A 34 -11.29 -13.45 -26.30
CA ALA A 34 -12.34 -12.58 -25.76
C ALA A 34 -11.75 -11.31 -25.12
N TYR A 35 -10.61 -11.40 -24.44
CA TYR A 35 -9.88 -10.24 -23.91
C TYR A 35 -9.45 -9.27 -25.04
N LEU A 36 -8.87 -9.79 -26.11
CA LEU A 36 -8.48 -8.99 -27.27
C LEU A 36 -9.70 -8.31 -27.92
N GLN A 37 -10.80 -9.03 -28.04
CA GLN A 37 -12.04 -8.49 -28.59
C GLN A 37 -12.59 -7.35 -27.72
N SER A 38 -12.60 -7.50 -26.40
CA SER A 38 -13.15 -6.48 -25.50
C SER A 38 -12.28 -5.22 -25.48
N THR A 39 -10.97 -5.38 -25.44
CA THR A 39 -10.00 -4.27 -25.34
C THR A 39 -9.81 -3.50 -26.64
N ALA A 40 -9.98 -4.14 -27.80
CA ALA A 40 -9.83 -3.49 -29.11
C ALA A 40 -10.75 -2.28 -29.32
N SER A 41 -11.89 -2.22 -28.62
CA SER A 41 -12.87 -1.14 -28.74
C SER A 41 -12.68 0.00 -27.73
N LEU A 42 -11.75 -0.14 -26.78
CA LEU A 42 -11.57 0.78 -25.66
C LEU A 42 -10.25 1.56 -25.82
N ASP A 43 -10.32 2.88 -25.94
CA ASP A 43 -9.14 3.73 -26.19
C ASP A 43 -8.00 3.52 -25.18
N PHE A 44 -8.35 3.38 -23.90
CA PHE A 44 -7.39 3.19 -22.81
C PHE A 44 -6.90 1.76 -22.64
N ALA A 45 -7.57 0.76 -23.25
CA ALA A 45 -7.21 -0.64 -23.10
C ALA A 45 -6.62 -1.27 -24.36
N ARG A 46 -6.86 -0.71 -25.55
CA ARG A 46 -6.36 -1.23 -26.84
C ARG A 46 -4.83 -1.31 -26.95
N LYS A 47 -4.12 -0.63 -26.05
CA LYS A 47 -2.66 -0.57 -25.98
C LYS A 47 -2.23 -0.64 -24.51
N ALA A 48 -2.01 -1.86 -24.03
CA ALA A 48 -1.60 -2.14 -22.66
C ALA A 48 -0.27 -2.91 -22.62
N SER A 49 0.39 -2.86 -21.47
CA SER A 49 1.58 -3.67 -21.19
C SER A 49 1.14 -4.92 -20.44
N LEU A 50 1.23 -6.06 -21.11
CA LEU A 50 0.84 -7.36 -20.60
C LEU A 50 2.08 -8.05 -20.05
N PHE A 51 2.24 -8.01 -18.73
CA PHE A 51 3.31 -8.70 -18.03
C PHE A 51 2.93 -10.18 -17.99
N TYR A 52 3.45 -10.93 -18.95
CA TYR A 52 3.05 -12.28 -19.22
C TYR A 52 3.77 -13.25 -18.30
N LYS A 53 2.98 -14.02 -17.55
CA LYS A 53 3.48 -15.13 -16.75
C LYS A 53 3.68 -16.35 -17.64
N ALA A 54 4.91 -16.58 -18.06
CA ALA A 54 5.27 -17.79 -18.80
C ALA A 54 4.89 -19.06 -18.02
N ASN A 55 4.47 -20.10 -18.73
CA ASN A 55 4.09 -21.40 -18.15
C ASN A 55 5.33 -22.23 -17.78
N VAL A 56 6.13 -21.72 -16.85
CA VAL A 56 7.35 -22.34 -16.33
C VAL A 56 6.98 -23.11 -15.06
N ASN A 57 6.66 -24.39 -15.22
CA ASN A 57 6.29 -25.28 -14.11
C ASN A 57 7.52 -25.94 -13.50
N TYR A 58 7.42 -26.32 -12.23
CA TYR A 58 8.51 -26.95 -11.48
C TYR A 58 7.98 -28.13 -10.66
N MET A 59 8.91 -28.94 -10.16
CA MET A 59 8.65 -29.95 -9.14
C MET A 59 9.92 -30.29 -8.37
N VAL A 60 9.76 -30.83 -7.16
CA VAL A 60 10.83 -31.47 -6.41
C VAL A 60 10.86 -32.94 -6.78
N SER A 61 11.97 -33.42 -7.34
CA SER A 61 12.13 -34.81 -7.75
C SER A 61 13.60 -35.14 -8.00
N GLY A 62 13.97 -36.42 -7.93
CA GLY A 62 15.28 -36.90 -8.42
C GLY A 62 15.33 -37.15 -9.93
N ASP A 63 14.25 -36.88 -10.67
CA ASP A 63 14.15 -37.13 -12.11
C ASP A 63 15.23 -36.35 -12.88
N ARG A 64 15.84 -37.04 -13.85
CA ARG A 64 16.86 -36.50 -14.76
C ARG A 64 16.26 -35.70 -15.91
N GLY A 65 14.95 -35.78 -16.15
CA GLY A 65 14.25 -35.01 -17.20
C GLY A 65 14.01 -33.55 -16.87
N LEU A 66 14.30 -33.10 -15.65
CA LEU A 66 14.09 -31.72 -15.22
C LEU A 66 15.24 -30.79 -15.65
N LEU A 67 14.89 -29.56 -16.02
CA LEU A 67 15.84 -28.48 -16.26
C LEU A 67 16.24 -27.88 -14.90
N ARG A 68 17.51 -27.98 -14.54
CA ARG A 68 18.01 -27.56 -13.21
C ARG A 68 19.05 -26.47 -13.32
N ALA A 69 19.07 -25.60 -12.33
CA ALA A 69 20.11 -24.59 -12.19
C ALA A 69 21.43 -25.21 -11.71
N ASP A 70 21.33 -26.29 -10.92
CA ASP A 70 22.45 -27.10 -10.44
C ASP A 70 22.06 -28.59 -10.45
N PRO A 71 22.94 -29.52 -10.89
CA PRO A 71 22.67 -30.96 -10.85
C PRO A 71 22.33 -31.52 -9.47
N ASP A 72 22.80 -30.87 -8.40
CA ASP A 72 22.58 -31.24 -7.00
C ASP A 72 21.30 -30.62 -6.39
N ASP A 73 20.57 -29.78 -7.13
CA ASP A 73 19.28 -29.21 -6.75
C ASP A 73 18.16 -30.22 -6.98
N LEU A 74 17.33 -30.51 -5.98
CA LEU A 74 16.19 -31.43 -6.13
C LEU A 74 14.98 -30.76 -6.79
N LEU A 75 14.91 -29.43 -6.76
CA LEU A 75 13.90 -28.68 -7.49
C LEU A 75 14.39 -28.45 -8.92
N GLY A 76 13.55 -28.77 -9.90
CA GLY A 76 13.81 -28.50 -11.30
C GLY A 76 12.56 -28.08 -12.06
N PHE A 77 12.76 -27.47 -13.22
CA PHE A 77 11.68 -27.01 -14.09
C PHE A 77 11.32 -28.06 -15.14
N LEU A 78 10.03 -28.21 -15.39
CA LEU A 78 9.50 -29.16 -16.37
C LEU A 78 9.75 -28.64 -17.79
N PRO A 79 10.34 -29.45 -18.69
CA PRO A 79 10.43 -29.09 -20.10
C PRO A 79 9.02 -28.97 -20.71
N ARG A 80 8.84 -28.04 -21.65
CA ARG A 80 7.55 -27.83 -22.28
C ARG A 80 7.23 -28.98 -23.24
N THR A 81 6.01 -29.49 -23.15
CA THR A 81 5.52 -30.51 -24.09
C THR A 81 5.13 -29.88 -25.43
N PRO A 82 5.13 -30.64 -26.54
CA PRO A 82 4.59 -30.15 -27.82
C PRO A 82 3.15 -29.66 -27.73
N HIS A 83 2.35 -30.21 -26.81
CA HIS A 83 0.98 -29.77 -26.58
C HIS A 83 0.94 -28.38 -25.90
N SER A 84 1.69 -28.19 -24.81
CA SER A 84 1.82 -26.90 -24.13
C SER A 84 2.35 -25.81 -25.06
N LEU A 85 3.30 -26.13 -25.94
CA LEU A 85 3.82 -25.23 -26.97
C LEU A 85 2.75 -24.78 -27.97
N ARG A 86 1.91 -25.72 -28.45
CA ARG A 86 0.81 -25.37 -29.36
C ARG A 86 -0.21 -24.45 -28.71
N ILE A 87 -0.56 -24.73 -27.45
CA ILE A 87 -1.50 -23.89 -26.69
C ILE A 87 -0.90 -22.49 -26.45
N GLY A 88 0.37 -22.40 -26.02
CA GLY A 88 1.04 -21.12 -25.78
C GLY A 88 1.08 -20.24 -27.01
N ARG A 89 1.42 -20.82 -28.18
CA ARG A 89 1.36 -20.10 -29.47
C ARG A 89 -0.05 -19.63 -29.83
N ALA A 90 -1.06 -20.45 -29.58
CA ALA A 90 -2.44 -20.09 -29.85
C ALA A 90 -2.94 -18.95 -28.93
N MET A 91 -2.50 -18.92 -27.67
CA MET A 91 -2.83 -17.84 -26.73
C MET A 91 -2.08 -16.55 -27.04
N ILE A 92 -0.75 -16.61 -27.18
CA ILE A 92 0.11 -15.40 -27.16
C ILE A 92 0.38 -14.86 -28.56
N GLY A 93 0.36 -15.70 -29.61
CA GLY A 93 0.54 -15.25 -30.99
C GLY A 93 -0.38 -14.10 -31.40
N PRO A 94 -1.70 -14.16 -31.10
CA PRO A 94 -2.62 -13.04 -31.36
C PRO A 94 -2.27 -11.75 -30.59
N ILE A 95 -1.78 -11.87 -29.34
CA ILE A 95 -1.32 -10.71 -28.56
C ILE A 95 -0.11 -10.06 -29.25
N ALA A 96 0.86 -10.85 -29.69
CA ALA A 96 2.05 -10.37 -30.38
C ALA A 96 1.75 -9.63 -31.70
N ALA A 97 0.61 -9.96 -32.34
CA ALA A 97 0.13 -9.30 -33.55
C ALA A 97 -0.75 -8.06 -33.29
N SER A 98 -1.03 -7.75 -32.02
CA SER A 98 -1.88 -6.62 -31.61
C SER A 98 -1.06 -5.37 -31.28
N ALA A 99 -1.71 -4.30 -30.79
CA ALA A 99 -1.03 -3.11 -30.29
C ALA A 99 -0.54 -3.25 -28.84
N HIS A 100 -0.85 -4.36 -28.15
CA HIS A 100 -0.35 -4.63 -26.82
C HIS A 100 1.15 -4.92 -26.82
N GLU A 101 1.79 -4.60 -25.70
CA GLU A 101 3.19 -4.94 -25.45
C GLU A 101 3.28 -6.15 -24.52
N LEU A 102 4.16 -7.09 -24.83
CA LEU A 102 4.47 -8.23 -23.96
C LEU A 102 5.71 -7.92 -23.11
N GLN A 103 5.58 -8.12 -21.81
CA GLN A 103 6.64 -7.99 -20.80
C GLN A 103 6.69 -9.24 -19.93
N ILE A 104 7.59 -9.30 -18.95
CA ILE A 104 7.79 -10.50 -18.13
C ILE A 104 7.16 -10.34 -16.74
N HIS A 105 6.37 -11.33 -16.36
CA HIS A 105 5.83 -11.51 -15.01
C HIS A 105 6.35 -12.82 -14.41
N LEU A 106 6.89 -12.78 -13.20
CA LEU A 106 7.41 -13.99 -12.53
C LEU A 106 6.89 -14.10 -11.09
N HIS A 107 6.59 -15.34 -10.73
CA HIS A 107 6.23 -15.75 -9.38
C HIS A 107 7.28 -16.73 -8.88
N HIS A 108 8.34 -16.21 -8.26
CA HIS A 108 9.43 -17.04 -7.77
C HIS A 108 9.26 -17.48 -6.31
N GLU A 109 8.27 -16.94 -5.59
CA GLU A 109 7.83 -17.42 -4.27
C GLU A 109 7.30 -18.87 -4.29
N ASN A 110 7.26 -19.50 -5.45
CA ASN A 110 6.86 -20.89 -5.60
C ASN A 110 8.05 -21.84 -5.70
N PHE A 111 9.27 -21.33 -5.96
CA PHE A 111 10.46 -22.17 -6.17
C PHE A 111 11.73 -21.62 -5.51
N THR A 112 11.63 -20.57 -4.71
CA THR A 112 12.72 -20.04 -3.88
C THR A 112 12.25 -19.93 -2.44
N TYR A 113 13.15 -19.92 -1.45
CA TYR A 113 12.77 -19.90 -0.04
C TYR A 113 11.84 -18.75 0.35
N ASN A 114 10.77 -19.10 1.07
CA ASN A 114 9.72 -18.23 1.58
C ASN A 114 8.87 -19.02 2.63
N ASP A 115 7.87 -18.36 3.21
CA ASP A 115 6.97 -18.94 4.21
C ASP A 115 5.57 -19.26 3.66
N THR A 116 5.32 -19.02 2.37
CA THR A 116 4.00 -19.07 1.71
C THR A 116 3.86 -20.17 0.64
N ALA A 117 4.90 -20.97 0.38
CA ALA A 117 4.87 -21.99 -0.66
C ALA A 117 3.79 -23.04 -0.36
N ARG A 118 2.92 -23.27 -1.35
CA ARG A 118 1.67 -24.03 -1.17
C ARG A 118 1.85 -25.54 -1.27
N ASP A 119 2.83 -25.98 -2.05
CA ASP A 119 3.13 -27.40 -2.22
C ASP A 119 3.97 -27.90 -1.04
N PRO A 120 3.49 -28.90 -0.23
CA PRO A 120 4.18 -29.31 0.99
C PRO A 120 5.58 -29.87 0.77
N GLU A 121 5.83 -30.58 -0.34
CA GLU A 121 7.14 -31.16 -0.64
C GLU A 121 8.13 -30.07 -1.03
N THR A 122 7.71 -29.16 -1.91
CA THR A 122 8.47 -27.97 -2.30
C THR A 122 8.78 -27.12 -1.08
N PHE A 123 7.77 -26.82 -0.25
CA PHE A 123 7.94 -26.08 0.99
C PHE A 123 9.00 -26.75 1.87
N ALA A 124 8.85 -28.04 2.18
CA ALA A 124 9.80 -28.77 3.02
C ALA A 124 11.24 -28.73 2.47
N TYR A 125 11.41 -28.84 1.15
CA TYR A 125 12.72 -28.77 0.52
C TYR A 125 13.35 -27.36 0.60
N LEU A 126 12.56 -26.33 0.28
CA LEU A 126 12.99 -24.92 0.34
C LEU A 126 13.34 -24.48 1.76
N GLN A 127 12.75 -25.10 2.78
CA GLN A 127 13.11 -24.85 4.17
C GLN A 127 14.53 -25.35 4.54
N THR A 128 15.13 -26.26 3.78
CA THR A 128 16.46 -26.80 4.08
C THR A 128 17.60 -25.83 3.67
N PRO A 129 18.74 -25.78 4.40
CA PRO A 129 19.88 -24.96 4.00
C PRO A 129 20.38 -25.25 2.58
N ARG A 130 20.32 -26.52 2.16
CA ARG A 130 20.68 -26.93 0.79
C ARG A 130 19.71 -26.34 -0.23
N GLY A 131 18.40 -26.45 0.00
CA GLY A 131 17.38 -25.89 -0.88
C GLY A 131 17.56 -24.38 -1.09
N ARG A 132 17.77 -23.63 0.00
CA ARG A 132 18.01 -22.17 -0.03
C ARG A 132 19.25 -21.77 -0.82
N SER A 133 20.30 -22.58 -0.78
CA SER A 133 21.57 -22.27 -1.44
C SER A 133 21.47 -22.13 -2.96
N PHE A 134 20.39 -22.64 -3.57
CA PHE A 134 20.15 -22.58 -5.01
C PHE A 134 19.18 -21.47 -5.46
N ASP A 135 18.61 -20.66 -4.55
CA ASP A 135 17.52 -19.72 -4.88
C ASP A 135 17.90 -18.70 -5.97
N ASN A 136 19.09 -18.09 -5.89
CA ASN A 136 19.59 -17.17 -6.91
C ASN A 136 19.69 -17.86 -8.28
N ALA A 137 20.20 -19.10 -8.30
CA ALA A 137 20.42 -19.86 -9.53
C ALA A 137 19.08 -20.30 -10.15
N ARG A 138 18.10 -20.69 -9.31
CA ARG A 138 16.75 -21.01 -9.76
C ARG A 138 16.03 -19.80 -10.34
N LEU A 139 16.12 -18.64 -9.69
CA LEU A 139 15.55 -17.40 -10.25
C LEU A 139 16.19 -17.08 -11.60
N GLU A 140 17.52 -17.13 -11.71
CA GLU A 140 18.20 -16.86 -12.98
C GLU A 140 17.77 -17.85 -14.08
N LEU A 141 17.65 -19.14 -13.76
CA LEU A 141 17.13 -20.13 -14.71
C LEU A 141 15.67 -19.86 -15.08
N ALA A 142 14.80 -19.54 -14.12
CA ALA A 142 13.39 -19.24 -14.37
C ALA A 142 13.20 -18.03 -15.28
N ILE A 143 14.01 -16.97 -15.09
CA ILE A 143 14.03 -15.80 -15.99
C ILE A 143 14.34 -16.24 -17.43
N ARG A 144 15.40 -17.04 -17.62
CA ARG A 144 15.80 -17.52 -18.95
C ARG A 144 14.72 -18.39 -19.60
N LEU A 145 14.13 -19.32 -18.85
CA LEU A 145 13.03 -20.16 -19.34
C LEU A 145 11.79 -19.33 -19.66
N GLY A 146 11.52 -18.27 -18.90
CA GLY A 146 10.44 -17.33 -19.17
C GLY A 146 10.64 -16.59 -20.49
N LEU A 147 11.84 -16.04 -20.71
CA LEU A 147 12.22 -15.37 -21.97
C LEU A 147 12.17 -16.33 -23.17
N GLU A 148 12.64 -17.56 -23.01
CA GLU A 148 12.54 -18.59 -24.03
C GLU A 148 11.07 -18.94 -24.33
N THR A 149 10.24 -19.08 -23.30
CA THR A 149 8.80 -19.33 -23.46
C THR A 149 8.12 -18.21 -24.26
N VAL A 150 8.45 -16.93 -23.97
CA VAL A 150 7.94 -15.80 -24.77
C VAL A 150 8.38 -15.92 -26.22
N ARG A 151 9.65 -16.25 -26.48
CA ARG A 151 10.15 -16.45 -27.83
C ARG A 151 9.41 -17.57 -28.56
N GLU A 152 9.14 -18.68 -27.89
CA GLU A 152 8.44 -19.83 -28.48
C GLU A 152 6.94 -19.60 -28.72
N ASP A 153 6.29 -18.88 -27.80
CA ASP A 153 4.84 -18.63 -27.81
C ASP A 153 4.46 -17.42 -28.67
N ALA A 154 5.25 -16.34 -28.61
CA ALA A 154 4.99 -15.09 -29.32
C ALA A 154 5.79 -14.94 -30.62
N GLY A 155 6.89 -15.69 -30.78
CA GLY A 155 7.85 -15.44 -31.86
C GLY A 155 8.68 -14.16 -31.68
N ILE A 156 8.74 -13.61 -30.46
CA ILE A 156 9.41 -12.35 -30.12
C ILE A 156 10.63 -12.62 -29.26
N GLU A 157 11.77 -12.02 -29.61
CA GLU A 157 12.97 -12.02 -28.78
C GLU A 157 13.05 -10.72 -27.96
N LEU A 158 12.86 -10.83 -26.64
CA LEU A 158 12.92 -9.70 -25.72
C LEU A 158 14.37 -9.40 -25.32
N THR A 159 15.04 -8.55 -26.10
CA THR A 159 16.41 -8.06 -25.80
C THR A 159 16.42 -6.92 -24.76
N ARG A 160 15.27 -6.25 -24.62
CA ARG A 160 14.96 -5.23 -23.62
C ARG A 160 13.58 -5.51 -23.09
N TRP A 161 13.44 -5.64 -21.77
CA TRP A 161 12.16 -5.92 -21.14
C TRP A 161 12.04 -5.27 -19.78
N PHE A 162 10.81 -5.24 -19.27
CA PHE A 162 10.45 -4.73 -17.96
C PHE A 162 9.73 -5.80 -17.17
N PHE A 163 9.80 -5.64 -15.86
CA PHE A 163 9.35 -6.63 -14.91
C PHE A 163 8.16 -6.11 -14.10
N VAL A 164 7.26 -7.02 -13.78
CA VAL A 164 6.33 -6.87 -12.67
C VAL A 164 6.38 -8.15 -11.82
N HIS A 165 6.41 -7.96 -10.52
CA HIS A 165 6.67 -9.01 -9.56
C HIS A 165 5.38 -9.68 -9.06
N GLY A 166 5.34 -11.01 -9.08
CA GLY A 166 4.30 -11.79 -8.41
C GLY A 166 4.36 -11.60 -6.89
N HIS A 167 3.24 -11.36 -6.21
CA HIS A 167 3.21 -10.96 -4.79
C HIS A 167 3.99 -9.66 -4.47
N TRP A 168 4.48 -8.92 -5.47
CA TRP A 168 4.98 -7.55 -5.33
C TRP A 168 6.28 -7.33 -4.52
N ALA A 169 7.12 -8.33 -4.26
CA ALA A 169 8.23 -8.24 -3.30
C ALA A 169 9.64 -8.22 -3.93
N LEU A 170 10.03 -7.10 -4.55
CA LEU A 170 11.36 -6.96 -5.17
C LEU A 170 12.53 -6.94 -4.16
N ASN A 171 13.61 -7.64 -4.47
CA ASN A 171 14.90 -7.61 -3.79
C ASN A 171 14.79 -7.89 -2.28
N ALA A 172 14.00 -8.92 -1.91
CA ALA A 172 13.67 -9.32 -0.55
C ALA A 172 12.98 -8.22 0.30
N SER A 173 12.16 -7.38 -0.33
CA SER A 173 11.39 -6.37 0.40
C SER A 173 10.26 -6.93 1.27
N ASP A 174 9.89 -8.20 1.06
CA ASP A 174 9.03 -8.99 1.94
C ASP A 174 9.61 -10.39 2.11
N PRO A 175 10.31 -10.68 3.23
CA PRO A 175 11.00 -11.94 3.43
C PRO A 175 10.07 -13.16 3.53
N HIS A 176 8.78 -12.97 3.78
CA HIS A 176 7.82 -14.07 3.77
C HIS A 176 7.57 -14.59 2.35
N GLU A 177 7.93 -13.84 1.31
CA GLU A 177 7.57 -14.11 -0.08
C GLU A 177 8.79 -14.12 -1.01
N CYS A 178 9.71 -13.17 -0.81
CA CYS A 178 10.98 -13.10 -1.51
C CYS A 178 12.11 -12.94 -0.49
N THR A 179 13.10 -13.83 -0.57
CA THR A 179 14.33 -13.74 0.25
C THR A 179 15.57 -13.42 -0.59
N ILE A 180 15.38 -13.15 -1.88
CA ILE A 180 16.44 -12.93 -2.85
C ILE A 180 16.86 -11.45 -2.81
N VAL A 181 17.94 -11.18 -2.10
CA VAL A 181 18.52 -9.83 -1.99
C VAL A 181 19.28 -9.35 -3.23
N ARG A 182 19.51 -10.22 -4.22
CA ARG A 182 20.24 -9.91 -5.48
C ARG A 182 19.33 -9.88 -6.69
N GLU A 183 18.03 -9.79 -6.49
CA GLU A 183 17.03 -9.94 -7.53
C GLU A 183 17.24 -8.93 -8.67
N ILE A 184 17.45 -7.66 -8.34
CA ILE A 184 17.68 -6.59 -9.35
C ILE A 184 18.90 -6.92 -10.23
N GLU A 185 20.00 -7.39 -9.62
CA GLU A 185 21.20 -7.78 -10.37
C GLU A 185 20.89 -8.91 -11.36
N LEU A 186 20.18 -9.94 -10.90
CA LEU A 186 19.81 -11.10 -11.71
C LEU A 186 18.88 -10.69 -12.87
N LEU A 187 17.90 -9.82 -12.61
CA LEU A 187 17.01 -9.25 -13.62
C LEU A 187 17.81 -8.46 -14.68
N GLN A 188 18.66 -7.52 -14.25
CA GLN A 188 19.47 -6.69 -15.16
C GLN A 188 20.41 -7.50 -16.04
N ARG A 189 21.06 -8.51 -15.47
CA ARG A 189 21.98 -9.38 -16.22
C ARG A 189 21.28 -10.12 -17.35
N ASN A 190 19.98 -10.41 -17.21
CA ASN A 190 19.16 -11.07 -18.22
C ASN A 190 18.36 -10.09 -19.09
N GLY A 191 18.69 -8.80 -19.09
CA GLY A 191 18.13 -7.81 -20.03
C GLY A 191 16.96 -6.99 -19.50
N CYS A 192 16.56 -7.17 -18.24
CA CYS A 192 15.53 -6.34 -17.62
C CYS A 192 16.08 -4.93 -17.36
N LEU A 193 15.34 -3.90 -17.74
CA LEU A 193 15.73 -2.51 -17.50
C LEU A 193 15.06 -1.87 -16.30
N GLY A 194 13.94 -2.42 -15.84
CA GLY A 194 13.25 -1.86 -14.68
C GLY A 194 12.02 -2.63 -14.25
N ASP A 195 11.48 -2.19 -13.12
CA ASP A 195 10.31 -2.72 -12.46
C ASP A 195 9.16 -1.71 -12.50
N PHE A 196 7.96 -2.21 -12.82
CA PHE A 196 6.70 -1.47 -12.82
C PHE A 196 5.71 -2.05 -11.82
N THR A 197 6.18 -2.74 -10.78
CA THR A 197 5.33 -3.34 -9.74
C THR A 197 4.64 -2.27 -8.91
N GLN A 198 5.34 -1.18 -8.58
CA GLN A 198 4.82 -0.18 -7.63
C GLN A 198 3.77 0.75 -8.27
N PRO A 199 2.80 1.27 -7.51
CA PRO A 199 2.53 0.90 -6.13
C PRO A 199 2.02 -0.54 -6.03
N ALA A 200 2.57 -1.28 -5.07
CA ALA A 200 2.37 -2.68 -4.83
C ALA A 200 1.13 -2.93 -3.96
N GLY A 201 0.58 -4.15 -4.05
CA GLY A 201 -0.54 -4.57 -3.20
C GLY A 201 -0.26 -4.48 -1.70
N ARG A 202 1.02 -4.43 -1.30
CA ARG A 202 1.48 -4.34 0.09
C ARG A 202 2.28 -3.07 0.31
N GLY A 203 1.84 -2.24 1.25
CA GLY A 203 2.44 -0.91 1.43
C GLY A 203 3.88 -0.91 1.94
N HIS A 204 4.36 -1.97 2.59
CA HIS A 204 5.74 -2.05 3.11
C HIS A 204 6.77 -2.36 2.03
N VAL A 205 6.36 -2.98 0.92
CA VAL A 205 7.27 -3.24 -0.21
C VAL A 205 7.41 -2.02 -1.14
N ASP A 206 6.49 -1.05 -1.09
CA ASP A 206 6.60 0.20 -1.86
C ASP A 206 7.88 0.98 -1.52
N SER A 207 8.55 1.52 -2.54
CA SER A 207 9.70 2.42 -2.39
C SER A 207 9.41 3.57 -1.43
N ARG A 208 10.42 3.99 -0.67
CA ARG A 208 10.36 5.25 0.10
C ARG A 208 10.37 6.48 -0.80
N ILE A 209 11.02 6.38 -1.96
CA ILE A 209 11.02 7.42 -3.00
C ILE A 209 9.70 7.34 -3.77
N ASP A 210 9.01 8.47 -3.95
CA ASP A 210 7.67 8.57 -4.57
C ASP A 210 7.68 9.20 -5.97
N VAL A 211 8.83 9.14 -6.66
CA VAL A 211 9.01 9.56 -8.06
C VAL A 211 9.79 8.50 -8.82
N PRO A 212 9.62 8.32 -10.15
CA PRO A 212 10.39 7.36 -10.93
C PRO A 212 11.89 7.63 -10.86
N TYR A 213 12.68 6.60 -10.58
CA TYR A 213 14.11 6.74 -10.31
C TYR A 213 14.92 5.55 -10.84
N LEU A 214 16.24 5.74 -10.88
CA LEU A 214 17.23 4.77 -11.32
C LEU A 214 18.15 4.43 -10.15
N VAL A 215 18.44 3.15 -9.98
CA VAL A 215 19.34 2.64 -8.94
C VAL A 215 20.47 1.79 -9.50
N ASP A 216 21.60 1.81 -8.81
CA ASP A 216 22.62 0.78 -8.92
C ASP A 216 22.15 -0.47 -8.15
N PRO A 217 22.35 -1.70 -8.65
CA PRO A 217 21.93 -2.91 -7.95
C PRO A 217 22.65 -3.06 -6.61
N VAL A 218 21.92 -3.33 -5.53
CA VAL A 218 22.49 -3.56 -4.19
C VAL A 218 21.98 -4.88 -3.65
N ALA A 219 22.91 -5.73 -3.21
CA ALA A 219 22.64 -7.05 -2.64
C ALA A 219 22.11 -6.97 -1.19
N GLN A 220 20.99 -6.26 -0.97
CA GLN A 220 20.39 -6.04 0.34
C GLN A 220 18.85 -6.10 0.26
N PRO A 221 18.15 -6.47 1.34
CA PRO A 221 16.70 -6.35 1.41
C PRO A 221 16.25 -4.95 1.07
N LYS A 222 15.28 -4.84 0.16
CA LYS A 222 14.78 -3.54 -0.32
C LYS A 222 15.92 -2.64 -0.79
N GLY A 223 16.90 -3.23 -1.47
CA GLY A 223 18.15 -2.58 -1.87
C GLY A 223 17.96 -1.29 -2.67
N TYR A 224 16.85 -1.14 -3.40
CA TYR A 224 16.48 0.09 -4.11
C TYR A 224 16.21 1.29 -3.21
N ASP A 225 15.91 1.09 -1.93
CA ASP A 225 15.77 2.14 -0.93
C ASP A 225 17.07 2.43 -0.18
N SER A 226 18.17 1.73 -0.51
CA SER A 226 19.46 1.93 0.13
C SER A 226 20.15 3.17 -0.41
N PRO A 227 20.79 4.00 0.43
CA PRO A 227 21.66 5.08 -0.07
C PRO A 227 22.83 4.54 -0.90
N LEU A 228 23.23 3.28 -0.70
CA LEU A 228 24.25 2.60 -1.51
C LEU A 228 23.81 2.33 -2.95
N ALA A 229 22.50 2.33 -3.19
CA ALA A 229 21.93 2.15 -4.52
C ALA A 229 22.02 3.44 -5.36
N ASN A 230 22.54 4.52 -4.75
CA ASN A 230 22.81 5.80 -5.42
C ASN A 230 21.62 6.27 -6.29
N PRO A 231 20.42 6.38 -5.68
CA PRO A 231 19.20 6.66 -6.42
C PRO A 231 19.29 8.03 -7.07
N VAL A 232 18.93 8.09 -8.35
CA VAL A 232 18.83 9.34 -9.12
C VAL A 232 17.48 9.39 -9.83
N GLU A 233 16.91 10.58 -9.97
CA GLU A 233 15.64 10.73 -10.67
C GLU A 233 15.78 10.26 -12.12
N ALA A 234 14.79 9.52 -12.62
CA ALA A 234 14.86 8.94 -13.97
C ALA A 234 14.65 10.00 -15.07
N ALA A 235 13.94 11.08 -14.74
CA ALA A 235 13.62 12.16 -15.66
C ALA A 235 14.88 12.79 -16.26
N GLY A 236 15.01 12.71 -17.59
CA GLY A 236 16.14 13.28 -18.33
C GLY A 236 17.48 12.58 -18.15
N ALA A 237 17.52 11.37 -17.58
CA ALA A 237 18.78 10.63 -17.40
C ALA A 237 19.39 10.19 -18.75
N GLY A 238 18.58 9.95 -19.79
CA GLY A 238 19.05 9.55 -21.11
C GLY A 238 20.12 8.44 -21.06
N ALA A 239 21.31 8.73 -21.57
CA ALA A 239 22.43 7.78 -21.60
C ALA A 239 22.96 7.40 -20.20
N SER A 240 22.76 8.22 -19.16
CA SER A 240 23.20 7.89 -17.79
C SER A 240 22.35 6.80 -17.14
N ALA A 241 21.24 6.40 -17.77
CA ALA A 241 20.47 5.22 -17.36
C ALA A 241 21.18 3.90 -17.68
N ALA A 242 22.20 3.91 -18.55
CA ALA A 242 22.92 2.70 -18.92
C ALA A 242 23.55 2.01 -17.69
N GLY A 243 23.16 0.75 -17.45
CA GLY A 243 23.64 -0.05 -16.32
C GLY A 243 22.88 0.16 -15.01
N ARG A 244 21.92 1.08 -14.97
CA ARG A 244 21.03 1.29 -13.82
C ARG A 244 19.69 0.58 -14.01
N PHE A 245 19.02 0.30 -12.91
CA PHE A 245 17.71 -0.31 -12.90
C PHE A 245 16.65 0.74 -12.62
N PHE A 246 15.64 0.79 -13.46
CA PHE A 246 14.53 1.71 -13.29
C PHE A 246 13.50 1.17 -12.31
N ILE A 247 13.05 2.00 -11.39
CA ILE A 247 11.94 1.73 -10.50
C ILE A 247 10.86 2.75 -10.84
N TRP A 248 9.72 2.28 -11.35
CA TRP A 248 8.53 3.10 -11.32
C TRP A 248 8.12 3.29 -9.85
N ALA A 249 7.99 4.52 -9.40
CA ALA A 249 7.43 4.83 -8.09
C ALA A 249 6.57 6.09 -8.18
N SER A 250 5.54 6.15 -7.34
CA SER A 250 4.65 7.30 -7.23
C SER A 250 4.05 7.39 -5.83
N ALA A 251 3.52 8.56 -5.47
CA ALA A 251 2.71 8.72 -4.26
C ALA A 251 1.33 8.04 -4.37
N THR A 252 0.96 7.54 -5.55
CA THR A 252 -0.31 6.84 -5.78
C THR A 252 -0.29 5.53 -5.00
N THR A 253 -1.40 5.18 -4.36
CA THR A 253 -1.49 3.89 -3.65
C THR A 253 -1.99 2.79 -4.58
N HIS A 254 -1.74 1.53 -4.24
CA HIS A 254 -2.32 0.39 -4.95
C HIS A 254 -3.85 0.45 -5.01
N GLY A 255 -4.49 0.91 -3.92
CA GLY A 255 -5.94 1.13 -3.89
C GLY A 255 -6.43 2.16 -4.91
N SER A 256 -5.58 3.12 -5.29
CA SER A 256 -5.91 4.16 -6.26
C SER A 256 -5.58 3.76 -7.70
N CYS A 257 -4.65 2.82 -7.94
CA CYS A 257 -4.27 2.41 -9.31
C CYS A 257 -4.85 1.06 -9.75
N SER A 258 -5.23 0.17 -8.82
CA SER A 258 -5.84 -1.11 -9.15
C SER A 258 -7.25 -0.90 -9.71
N ILE A 259 -7.56 -1.60 -10.80
CA ILE A 259 -8.92 -1.65 -11.38
C ILE A 259 -9.53 -3.06 -11.24
N ASP A 260 -8.96 -3.93 -10.40
CA ASP A 260 -9.50 -5.27 -10.14
C ASP A 260 -10.85 -5.20 -9.41
N THR A 261 -11.94 -5.22 -10.17
CA THR A 261 -13.32 -5.09 -9.66
C THR A 261 -13.79 -6.22 -8.74
N TYR A 262 -13.06 -7.33 -8.63
CA TYR A 262 -13.31 -8.34 -7.59
C TYR A 262 -12.78 -7.93 -6.21
N SER A 263 -11.89 -6.93 -6.14
CA SER A 263 -11.34 -6.43 -4.89
C SER A 263 -12.40 -5.57 -4.17
N PRO A 264 -12.72 -5.86 -2.89
CA PRO A 264 -13.66 -5.05 -2.13
C PRO A 264 -13.27 -3.57 -2.04
N SER A 265 -11.97 -3.26 -2.00
CA SER A 265 -11.50 -1.85 -1.99
C SER A 265 -11.82 -1.13 -3.30
N VAL A 266 -11.61 -1.81 -4.44
CA VAL A 266 -11.92 -1.26 -5.77
C VAL A 266 -13.43 -1.14 -5.95
N GLU A 267 -14.21 -2.15 -5.56
CA GLU A 267 -15.67 -2.10 -5.64
C GLU A 267 -16.26 -0.92 -4.85
N ARG A 268 -15.75 -0.66 -3.64
CA ARG A 268 -16.15 0.50 -2.83
C ARG A 268 -15.79 1.81 -3.52
N ARG A 269 -14.56 1.92 -4.00
CA ARG A 269 -14.00 3.10 -4.69
C ARG A 269 -14.80 3.47 -5.95
N LEU A 270 -15.25 2.46 -6.71
CA LEU A 270 -16.04 2.63 -7.92
C LEU A 270 -17.47 3.18 -7.69
N LYS A 271 -17.90 3.34 -6.43
CA LYS A 271 -19.17 4.04 -6.09
C LYS A 271 -19.04 5.56 -6.16
N THR A 272 -17.81 6.09 -6.13
CA THR A 272 -17.52 7.54 -6.20
C THR A 272 -16.41 7.80 -7.23
N PRO A 273 -16.67 7.55 -8.54
CA PRO A 273 -15.65 7.59 -9.59
C PRO A 273 -14.96 8.97 -9.69
N GLU A 274 -15.66 10.07 -9.44
CA GLU A 274 -15.11 11.43 -9.52
C GLU A 274 -14.09 11.71 -8.41
N PHE A 275 -14.38 11.25 -7.19
CA PHE A 275 -13.45 11.39 -6.06
C PHE A 275 -12.18 10.57 -6.31
N THR A 276 -12.36 9.37 -6.84
CA THR A 276 -11.26 8.47 -7.16
C THR A 276 -10.39 8.98 -8.29
N ALA A 277 -11.00 9.45 -9.38
CA ALA A 277 -10.32 10.14 -10.46
C ALA A 277 -9.47 11.30 -9.92
N LEU A 278 -10.03 12.13 -9.04
CA LEU A 278 -9.31 13.24 -8.43
C LEU A 278 -8.14 12.79 -7.55
N ASP A 279 -8.32 11.73 -6.75
CA ASP A 279 -7.24 11.17 -5.92
C ASP A 279 -6.10 10.62 -6.78
N HIS A 280 -6.43 9.86 -7.83
CA HIS A 280 -5.46 9.32 -8.77
C HIS A 280 -4.68 10.44 -9.47
N ALA A 281 -5.36 11.46 -9.99
CA ALA A 281 -4.70 12.61 -10.63
C ALA A 281 -3.83 13.42 -9.66
N ARG A 282 -4.23 13.55 -8.39
CA ARG A 282 -3.46 14.29 -7.36
C ARG A 282 -2.16 13.60 -6.96
N ASN A 283 -2.17 12.28 -6.91
CA ASN A 283 -1.03 11.47 -6.46
C ASN A 283 -0.19 10.92 -7.62
N ALA A 284 -0.55 11.25 -8.85
CA ALA A 284 0.17 10.87 -10.06
C ALA A 284 1.48 11.66 -10.22
N VAL A 285 2.37 11.11 -11.04
CA VAL A 285 3.71 11.67 -11.26
C VAL A 285 3.63 12.80 -12.28
N VAL A 286 4.31 13.90 -12.01
CA VAL A 286 4.42 15.02 -12.96
C VAL A 286 5.88 15.20 -13.37
N ILE A 287 6.19 15.00 -14.65
CA ILE A 287 7.53 15.19 -15.21
C ILE A 287 7.40 16.04 -16.48
N ASP A 288 8.18 17.11 -16.59
CA ASP A 288 8.20 17.99 -17.77
C ASP A 288 6.78 18.46 -18.21
N GLY A 289 5.95 18.77 -17.22
CA GLY A 289 4.57 19.20 -17.41
C GLY A 289 3.60 18.11 -17.89
N VAL A 290 4.03 16.84 -17.97
CA VAL A 290 3.18 15.69 -18.31
C VAL A 290 2.75 14.99 -17.02
N LEU A 291 1.45 14.72 -16.88
CA LEU A 291 0.89 13.93 -15.79
C LEU A 291 0.87 12.45 -16.18
N PHE A 292 1.59 11.60 -15.47
CA PHE A 292 1.68 10.17 -15.75
C PHE A 292 0.72 9.39 -14.85
N LEU A 293 -0.27 8.74 -15.46
CA LEU A 293 -1.28 7.93 -14.79
C LEU A 293 -1.01 6.45 -15.05
N LYS A 294 -0.82 5.69 -13.97
CA LYS A 294 -0.63 4.23 -14.04
C LYS A 294 -1.88 3.53 -13.53
N THR A 295 -2.34 2.51 -14.24
CA THR A 295 -3.30 1.54 -13.68
C THR A 295 -2.76 0.12 -13.75
N HIS A 296 -3.34 -0.77 -12.95
CA HIS A 296 -2.96 -2.17 -12.88
C HIS A 296 -4.20 -3.08 -12.71
N CYS A 297 -4.17 -4.29 -13.26
CA CYS A 297 -5.13 -5.35 -12.97
C CYS A 297 -4.57 -6.76 -13.21
N HIS A 298 -5.42 -7.76 -12.93
CA HIS A 298 -5.24 -9.17 -13.26
C HIS A 298 -6.36 -9.61 -14.22
N SER A 299 -6.32 -9.20 -15.49
CA SER A 299 -7.47 -9.35 -16.40
C SER A 299 -7.88 -10.81 -16.66
N LEU A 300 -6.93 -11.74 -16.55
CA LEU A 300 -7.15 -13.18 -16.68
C LEU A 300 -7.33 -13.90 -15.34
N ASN A 301 -7.66 -13.16 -14.27
CA ASN A 301 -8.04 -13.77 -13.01
C ASN A 301 -9.30 -14.64 -13.21
N PRO A 302 -9.32 -15.90 -12.71
CA PRO A 302 -10.46 -16.80 -12.83
C PRO A 302 -11.82 -16.24 -12.43
N LEU A 303 -11.88 -15.24 -11.55
CA LEU A 303 -13.14 -14.61 -11.12
C LEU A 303 -13.88 -13.89 -12.25
N TYR A 304 -13.19 -13.41 -13.29
CA TYR A 304 -13.80 -12.75 -14.45
C TYR A 304 -14.37 -13.72 -15.48
N TRP A 305 -13.90 -14.97 -15.45
CA TRP A 305 -14.13 -15.96 -16.51
C TRP A 305 -15.01 -17.13 -16.05
N LYS A 306 -15.72 -16.96 -14.94
CA LYS A 306 -16.82 -17.85 -14.51
C LYS A 306 -18.07 -17.59 -15.34
N ALA A 307 -19.02 -18.54 -15.34
CA ALA A 307 -20.29 -18.39 -16.06
C ALA A 307 -21.13 -17.18 -15.56
N ASP A 308 -21.02 -16.88 -14.27
CA ASP A 308 -21.57 -15.71 -13.57
C ASP A 308 -20.49 -14.66 -13.27
N GLY A 309 -19.38 -14.71 -14.01
CA GLY A 309 -18.22 -13.87 -13.81
C GLY A 309 -18.54 -12.38 -13.96
N LEU A 310 -17.75 -11.56 -13.26
CA LEU A 310 -17.77 -10.11 -13.47
C LEU A 310 -17.23 -9.78 -14.87
N PRO A 311 -17.64 -8.66 -15.48
CA PRO A 311 -16.92 -8.12 -16.62
C PRO A 311 -15.44 -8.00 -16.30
N THR A 312 -14.57 -8.23 -17.29
CA THR A 312 -13.14 -7.93 -17.13
C THR A 312 -12.95 -6.48 -16.69
N PRO A 313 -11.91 -6.16 -15.90
CA PRO A 313 -11.70 -4.83 -15.33
C PRO A 313 -11.90 -3.68 -16.31
N GLN A 314 -11.33 -3.82 -17.52
CA GLN A 314 -11.39 -2.81 -18.57
C GLN A 314 -12.81 -2.66 -19.16
N ALA A 315 -13.59 -3.74 -19.16
CA ALA A 315 -14.97 -3.77 -19.65
C ALA A 315 -16.00 -3.36 -18.59
N ASP A 316 -15.63 -3.23 -17.32
CA ASP A 316 -16.55 -2.79 -16.26
C ASP A 316 -16.98 -1.33 -16.49
N PRO A 317 -18.30 -1.04 -16.63
CA PRO A 317 -18.79 0.30 -16.91
C PRO A 317 -18.38 1.34 -15.84
N ARG A 318 -18.18 0.92 -14.59
CA ARG A 318 -17.79 1.82 -13.49
C ARG A 318 -16.32 2.22 -13.61
N VAL A 319 -15.45 1.28 -13.99
CA VAL A 319 -14.04 1.57 -14.29
C VAL A 319 -13.94 2.51 -15.48
N GLN A 320 -14.74 2.27 -16.53
CA GLN A 320 -14.82 3.18 -17.67
C GLN A 320 -15.29 4.57 -17.26
N ALA A 321 -16.27 4.70 -16.35
CA ALA A 321 -16.72 5.99 -15.86
C ALA A 321 -15.63 6.74 -15.08
N GLU A 322 -14.86 6.05 -14.22
CA GLU A 322 -13.72 6.63 -13.51
C GLU A 322 -12.65 7.16 -14.49
N LEU A 323 -12.24 6.35 -15.45
CA LEU A 323 -11.22 6.74 -16.43
C LEU A 323 -11.71 7.83 -17.40
N ARG A 324 -12.96 7.78 -17.84
CA ARG A 324 -13.56 8.87 -18.63
C ARG A 324 -13.59 10.17 -17.85
N THR A 325 -13.93 10.14 -16.56
CA THR A 325 -13.89 11.35 -15.73
C THR A 325 -12.50 11.98 -15.70
N LEU A 326 -11.43 11.17 -15.66
CA LEU A 326 -10.05 11.65 -15.75
C LEU A 326 -9.75 12.27 -17.12
N PHE A 327 -10.09 11.58 -18.21
CA PHE A 327 -9.74 12.00 -19.56
C PHE A 327 -10.58 13.18 -20.05
N ASP A 328 -11.87 13.21 -19.74
CA ASP A 328 -12.77 14.34 -20.04
C ASP A 328 -12.32 15.60 -19.28
N ALA A 329 -11.81 15.45 -18.06
CA ALA A 329 -11.23 16.56 -17.31
C ALA A 329 -9.91 17.06 -17.93
N ALA A 330 -9.10 16.16 -18.48
CA ALA A 330 -7.87 16.52 -19.21
C ALA A 330 -8.21 17.27 -20.51
N ASP A 331 -9.15 16.75 -21.30
CA ASP A 331 -9.64 17.39 -22.54
C ASP A 331 -10.27 18.76 -22.26
N GLY A 332 -11.13 18.86 -21.24
CA GLY A 332 -11.70 20.14 -20.79
C GLY A 332 -10.67 21.16 -20.31
N ALA A 333 -9.48 20.72 -19.91
CA ALA A 333 -8.34 21.55 -19.56
C ALA A 333 -7.40 21.83 -20.76
N GLY A 334 -7.71 21.32 -21.96
CA GLY A 334 -6.89 21.45 -23.16
C GLY A 334 -5.58 20.68 -23.10
N LEU A 335 -5.55 19.54 -22.40
CA LEU A 335 -4.39 18.67 -22.30
C LEU A 335 -4.51 17.50 -23.29
N ASP A 336 -3.42 17.16 -23.97
CA ASP A 336 -3.36 15.95 -24.80
C ASP A 336 -3.43 14.69 -23.91
N VAL A 337 -4.12 13.64 -24.34
CA VAL A 337 -4.18 12.35 -23.65
C VAL A 337 -3.52 11.27 -24.51
N ASP A 338 -2.36 10.79 -24.05
CA ASP A 338 -1.58 9.75 -24.71
C ASP A 338 -1.78 8.40 -24.02
N PHE A 339 -2.00 7.34 -24.80
CA PHE A 339 -2.04 5.95 -24.32
C PHE A 339 -0.73 5.25 -24.70
N GLN A 340 0.06 4.86 -23.70
CA GLN A 340 1.43 4.38 -23.88
C GLN A 340 1.67 3.02 -23.20
N THR A 341 2.66 2.28 -23.70
CA THR A 341 3.16 1.05 -23.03
C THR A 341 4.22 1.39 -21.98
N ALA A 342 4.59 0.42 -21.14
CA ALA A 342 5.61 0.59 -20.12
C ALA A 342 6.96 0.98 -20.73
N SER A 343 7.35 0.39 -21.87
CA SER A 343 8.56 0.80 -22.59
C SER A 343 8.50 2.24 -23.08
N GLU A 344 7.36 2.67 -23.63
CA GLU A 344 7.18 4.04 -24.12
C GLU A 344 7.20 5.06 -22.98
N ILE A 345 6.63 4.72 -21.82
CA ILE A 345 6.71 5.54 -20.60
C ILE A 345 8.15 5.65 -20.12
N TYR A 346 8.88 4.53 -20.06
CA TYR A 346 10.29 4.53 -19.71
C TYR A 346 11.09 5.45 -20.65
N ASP A 347 10.97 5.26 -21.96
CA ASP A 347 11.70 6.06 -22.95
C ASP A 347 11.33 7.55 -22.86
N ARG A 348 10.04 7.87 -22.64
CA ARG A 348 9.55 9.25 -22.48
C ARG A 348 10.11 9.91 -21.22
N ILE A 349 10.17 9.20 -20.10
CA ILE A 349 10.73 9.73 -18.85
C ILE A 349 12.23 9.97 -19.00
N LEU A 350 12.97 9.00 -19.54
CA LEU A 350 14.41 9.16 -19.73
C LEU A 350 14.77 10.29 -20.70
N GLY A 351 13.92 10.54 -21.70
CA GLY A 351 14.07 11.62 -22.68
C GLY A 351 13.48 12.98 -22.26
N ALA A 352 12.86 13.07 -21.09
CA ALA A 352 12.27 14.33 -20.60
C ALA A 352 13.34 15.38 -20.26
N ALA A 353 12.91 16.64 -20.07
CA ALA A 353 13.79 17.65 -19.51
C ALA A 353 14.26 17.22 -18.10
N PRO A 354 15.57 17.30 -17.79
CA PRO A 354 16.06 16.93 -16.48
C PRO A 354 15.47 17.88 -15.42
N PRO A 355 15.02 17.35 -14.27
CA PRO A 355 14.51 18.15 -13.17
C PRO A 355 15.64 18.96 -12.53
N PRO A 356 15.33 19.97 -11.70
CA PRO A 356 16.31 20.55 -10.80
C PRO A 356 17.02 19.43 -10.02
N LYS A 357 18.34 19.53 -9.88
CA LYS A 357 19.12 18.50 -9.18
C LYS A 357 18.59 18.32 -7.75
N ARG A 358 18.10 17.12 -7.45
CA ARG A 358 17.65 16.69 -6.12
C ARG A 358 18.62 15.66 -5.56
N ASP A 359 18.84 15.70 -4.25
CA ASP A 359 19.49 14.62 -3.53
C ASP A 359 18.39 13.71 -2.96
N LEU A 360 18.04 12.65 -3.68
CA LEU A 360 16.99 11.72 -3.26
C LEU A 360 17.34 11.01 -1.94
N ILE A 361 18.63 10.88 -1.60
CA ILE A 361 19.05 10.28 -0.34
C ILE A 361 18.68 11.19 0.83
N GLU A 362 18.92 12.50 0.69
CA GLU A 362 18.58 13.49 1.71
C GLU A 362 17.06 13.74 1.78
N GLU A 363 16.43 13.92 0.62
CA GLU A 363 15.00 14.25 0.53
C GLU A 363 14.09 13.17 1.10
N PHE A 364 14.41 11.90 0.83
CA PHE A 364 13.65 10.74 1.31
C PHE A 364 14.27 10.07 2.55
N ASP A 365 15.26 10.73 3.17
CA ASP A 365 15.92 10.29 4.41
C ASP A 365 16.36 8.82 4.36
N LEU A 366 16.99 8.42 3.25
CA LEU A 366 17.35 7.02 3.04
C LEU A 366 18.45 6.54 4.00
N ARG A 367 19.14 7.48 4.67
CA ARG A 367 20.18 7.21 5.67
C ARG A 367 19.63 6.79 7.03
N THR A 368 18.37 7.09 7.33
CA THR A 368 17.78 6.83 8.64
C THR A 368 16.92 5.58 8.61
N GLY A 369 17.14 4.71 9.61
CA GLY A 369 16.39 3.48 9.79
C GLY A 369 16.69 2.40 8.74
N SER A 370 16.30 1.17 9.05
CA SER A 370 16.29 0.11 8.04
C SER A 370 15.06 0.29 7.15
N ALA A 371 15.20 0.12 5.84
CA ALA A 371 14.03 0.12 4.96
C ALA A 371 13.08 -1.08 5.26
N MET A 372 13.56 -2.08 6.01
CA MET A 372 12.80 -3.22 6.52
C MET A 372 12.26 -3.03 7.94
N GLU A 373 12.60 -1.93 8.61
CA GLU A 373 12.12 -1.61 9.97
C GLU A 373 10.59 -1.64 10.11
N PRO A 374 9.78 -1.15 9.13
CA PRO A 374 8.33 -1.17 9.24
C PRO A 374 7.70 -2.56 9.43
N ILE A 375 8.39 -3.63 9.02
CA ILE A 375 7.90 -5.01 9.17
C ILE A 375 8.65 -5.78 10.27
N GLY A 376 9.54 -5.11 11.03
CA GLY A 376 10.24 -5.75 12.14
C GLY A 376 11.20 -6.88 11.74
N LEU A 377 11.64 -6.93 10.48
CA LEU A 377 12.55 -7.96 9.96
C LEU A 377 13.89 -7.37 9.50
N THR A 378 14.93 -8.19 9.57
CA THR A 378 16.21 -7.98 8.88
C THR A 378 16.61 -9.26 8.14
N VAL A 379 17.57 -9.16 7.21
CA VAL A 379 18.18 -10.34 6.58
C VAL A 379 19.65 -10.37 6.93
N ASP A 380 20.06 -11.44 7.60
CA ASP A 380 21.46 -11.74 7.88
C ASP A 380 22.00 -12.66 6.77
N PHE A 381 23.25 -12.47 6.37
CA PHE A 381 23.94 -13.45 5.53
C PHE A 381 24.76 -14.34 6.44
N MET A 382 24.63 -15.66 6.27
CA MET A 382 25.39 -16.63 7.04
C MET A 382 26.12 -17.61 6.12
N THR A 383 27.30 -18.04 6.54
CA THR A 383 28.03 -19.15 5.95
C THR A 383 27.32 -20.48 6.27
N PRO A 384 27.64 -21.59 5.58
CA PRO A 384 27.02 -22.90 5.84
C PRO A 384 27.14 -23.41 7.29
N ASP A 385 28.18 -22.98 8.01
CA ASP A 385 28.42 -23.25 9.44
C ASP A 385 27.70 -22.25 10.38
N GLY A 386 26.87 -21.35 9.84
CA GLY A 386 26.03 -20.42 10.59
C GLY A 386 26.72 -19.12 11.00
N ALA A 387 27.95 -18.85 10.57
CA ALA A 387 28.65 -17.62 10.90
C ALA A 387 28.12 -16.46 10.04
N ARG A 388 27.80 -15.33 10.68
CA ARG A 388 27.41 -14.11 9.95
C ARG A 388 28.55 -13.62 9.05
N THR A 389 28.21 -13.18 7.85
CA THR A 389 29.13 -12.66 6.83
C THR A 389 28.52 -11.43 6.16
N PRO A 390 29.30 -10.52 5.56
CA PRO A 390 28.73 -9.50 4.69
C PRO A 390 28.02 -10.12 3.48
N PRO A 391 27.11 -9.36 2.82
CA PRO A 391 26.53 -9.76 1.54
C PRO A 391 27.63 -10.11 0.53
N PRO A 392 27.43 -11.11 -0.34
CA PRO A 392 28.38 -11.41 -1.39
C PRO A 392 28.51 -10.21 -2.35
N PRO A 393 29.70 -9.94 -2.91
CA PRO A 393 29.87 -8.88 -3.88
C PRO A 393 29.01 -9.13 -5.13
N LEU A 394 28.61 -8.04 -5.80
CA LEU A 394 27.95 -8.11 -7.09
C LEU A 394 28.83 -8.87 -8.09
N ALA A 395 28.24 -9.74 -8.89
CA ALA A 395 28.99 -10.42 -9.94
C ALA A 395 29.09 -9.48 -11.15
N PRO A 396 30.23 -9.49 -11.86
CA PRO A 396 30.37 -8.70 -13.08
C PRO A 396 29.30 -9.15 -14.09
N ARG A 397 28.73 -8.19 -14.82
CA ARG A 397 27.80 -8.48 -15.92
C ARG A 397 28.53 -9.38 -16.95
N PRO A 398 28.02 -10.57 -17.26
CA PRO A 398 28.66 -11.43 -18.24
C PRO A 398 28.60 -10.76 -19.63
N VAL A 399 29.68 -10.87 -20.41
CA VAL A 399 29.80 -10.29 -21.77
C VAL A 399 28.75 -10.87 -22.72
N SER A 400 28.34 -12.11 -22.48
CA SER A 400 27.24 -12.81 -23.15
C SER A 400 26.60 -13.76 -22.16
N LEU A 401 25.28 -13.98 -22.26
CA LEU A 401 24.61 -14.99 -21.45
C LEU A 401 25.16 -16.38 -21.84
N PRO A 402 25.57 -17.23 -20.87
CA PRO A 402 26.01 -18.57 -21.18
C PRO A 402 24.86 -19.37 -21.81
N ALA A 403 25.16 -20.21 -22.80
CA ALA A 403 24.17 -21.11 -23.39
C ALA A 403 23.52 -21.96 -22.30
N LEU A 404 22.21 -22.21 -22.40
CA LEU A 404 21.51 -23.10 -21.47
C LEU A 404 22.18 -24.48 -21.52
N SER A 405 22.83 -24.85 -20.42
CA SER A 405 23.43 -26.18 -20.27
C SER A 405 22.29 -27.15 -19.98
N VAL A 406 21.73 -27.78 -21.02
CA VAL A 406 20.91 -28.98 -20.83
C VAL A 406 21.84 -30.02 -20.22
N VAL A 407 21.53 -30.48 -19.00
CA VAL A 407 22.25 -31.61 -18.40
C VAL A 407 22.04 -32.79 -19.33
N ASP A 408 23.08 -33.18 -20.08
CA ASP A 408 23.02 -34.28 -21.04
C ASP A 408 22.68 -35.58 -20.29
N PRO A 409 21.50 -36.18 -20.52
CA PRO A 409 21.08 -37.39 -19.82
C PRO A 409 21.95 -38.62 -20.14
N GLN A 410 22.80 -38.55 -21.18
CA GLN A 410 23.66 -39.66 -21.61
C GLN A 410 25.09 -39.62 -21.06
N ARG A 411 25.48 -38.62 -20.26
CA ARG A 411 26.81 -38.61 -19.64
C ARG A 411 26.85 -39.61 -18.48
N THR A 412 27.09 -40.87 -18.84
CA THR A 412 27.25 -42.01 -17.93
C THR A 412 28.48 -41.82 -17.05
N THR A 413 28.29 -42.14 -15.77
CA THR A 413 29.19 -42.60 -14.70
C THR A 413 30.58 -43.17 -15.07
N GLY A 414 31.39 -42.46 -15.84
CA GLY A 414 32.80 -42.78 -16.07
C GLY A 414 33.68 -41.74 -15.38
N GLU A 415 34.09 -42.05 -14.15
CA GLU A 415 35.01 -41.28 -13.30
C GLU A 415 34.48 -39.89 -12.90
N ALA A 416 34.15 -39.74 -11.61
CA ALA A 416 34.06 -38.42 -11.02
C ALA A 416 35.38 -37.70 -11.32
N PRO A 417 35.40 -36.54 -12.00
CA PRO A 417 36.62 -35.80 -12.19
C PRO A 417 37.20 -35.58 -10.80
N ASP A 418 38.43 -36.07 -10.61
CA ASP A 418 39.22 -35.85 -9.41
C ASP A 418 39.15 -34.35 -9.14
N ARG A 419 38.31 -33.98 -8.17
CA ARG A 419 37.93 -32.60 -7.95
C ARG A 419 39.21 -31.86 -7.64
N LEU A 420 39.59 -30.95 -8.54
CA LEU A 420 40.57 -29.88 -8.29
C LEU A 420 40.45 -29.48 -6.82
N GLY A 421 41.50 -29.78 -6.05
CA GLY A 421 41.55 -29.74 -4.59
C GLY A 421 41.48 -28.34 -3.97
N GLY A 422 40.62 -27.46 -4.48
CA GLY A 422 40.15 -26.27 -3.79
C GLY A 422 38.70 -26.48 -3.41
N ALA A 423 38.41 -26.67 -2.12
CA ALA A 423 37.05 -26.59 -1.62
C ALA A 423 36.51 -25.19 -1.94
N ALA A 424 35.81 -25.04 -3.06
CA ALA A 424 35.05 -23.85 -3.36
C ALA A 424 34.06 -23.70 -2.20
N ARG A 425 34.32 -22.72 -1.32
CA ARG A 425 33.45 -22.43 -0.20
C ARG A 425 32.06 -22.19 -0.75
N SER A 426 31.07 -22.94 -0.28
CA SER A 426 29.68 -22.68 -0.63
C SER A 426 29.37 -21.21 -0.30
N PRO A 427 28.72 -20.47 -1.21
CA PRO A 427 28.45 -19.06 -1.01
C PRO A 427 27.59 -18.85 0.24
N ALA A 428 27.72 -17.67 0.85
CA ALA A 428 26.86 -17.24 1.94
C ALA A 428 25.38 -17.30 1.52
N VAL A 429 24.52 -17.76 2.42
CA VAL A 429 23.07 -17.85 2.22
C VAL A 429 22.40 -16.75 3.04
N ALA A 430 21.36 -16.13 2.50
CA ALA A 430 20.55 -15.14 3.21
C ALA A 430 19.56 -15.85 4.17
N TYR A 431 19.45 -15.33 5.39
CA TYR A 431 18.53 -15.80 6.43
C TYR A 431 17.71 -14.62 6.95
N VAL A 432 16.39 -14.82 7.06
CA VAL A 432 15.48 -13.84 7.67
C VAL A 432 15.62 -13.92 9.18
N VAL A 433 15.80 -12.79 9.83
CA VAL A 433 15.97 -12.70 11.29
C VAL A 433 15.07 -11.59 11.83
N PRO A 434 14.28 -11.82 12.90
CA PRO A 434 13.52 -10.76 13.55
C PRO A 434 14.44 -9.64 14.09
N LEU A 435 14.03 -8.38 13.93
CA LEU A 435 14.65 -7.24 14.60
C LEU A 435 14.34 -7.33 16.11
N ASN A 436 15.26 -7.94 16.88
CA ASN A 436 15.23 -8.16 18.32
C ASN A 436 14.30 -9.29 18.83
N ALA A 437 14.89 -10.46 19.11
CA ALA A 437 14.24 -11.61 19.76
C ALA A 437 13.75 -11.37 21.22
N THR A 438 13.76 -10.12 21.72
CA THR A 438 13.24 -9.75 23.04
C THR A 438 11.94 -8.93 22.99
N MET A 439 11.38 -8.67 21.81
CA MET A 439 10.01 -8.17 21.68
C MET A 439 9.14 -9.29 21.14
N SER A 440 8.07 -9.59 21.89
CA SER A 440 7.09 -10.65 21.62
C SER A 440 6.67 -10.64 20.15
N ALA A 441 6.90 -11.77 19.47
CA ALA A 441 6.66 -12.01 18.06
C ALA A 441 5.17 -12.24 17.71
N ASP A 442 4.25 -11.57 18.41
CA ASP A 442 2.80 -11.71 18.20
C ASP A 442 2.13 -10.41 17.68
N ALA A 443 2.91 -9.42 17.22
CA ALA A 443 2.37 -8.28 16.46
C ALA A 443 2.24 -8.68 14.98
N ASP A 444 1.31 -9.61 14.74
CA ASP A 444 0.94 -10.09 13.41
C ASP A 444 0.39 -8.94 12.55
N ASP A 445 0.78 -8.95 11.28
CA ASP A 445 0.48 -7.97 10.23
C ASP A 445 -0.93 -8.23 9.67
N THR A 446 -1.91 -8.41 10.57
CA THR A 446 -3.28 -8.08 10.21
C THR A 446 -3.26 -6.59 9.96
N ALA A 447 -3.24 -6.17 8.69
CA ALA A 447 -3.50 -4.80 8.27
C ALA A 447 -4.57 -4.24 9.21
N ASP A 448 -4.17 -3.36 10.15
CA ASP A 448 -4.96 -2.91 11.29
C ASP A 448 -6.37 -2.62 10.81
N GLU A 449 -7.28 -3.60 10.97
CA GLU A 449 -8.60 -3.50 10.37
C GLU A 449 -9.25 -2.32 11.06
N ALA A 450 -9.50 -1.27 10.29
CA ALA A 450 -10.04 -0.05 10.82
C ALA A 450 -11.31 -0.41 11.59
N MET A 451 -11.40 0.04 12.85
CA MET A 451 -12.55 -0.27 13.69
C MET A 451 -13.88 0.24 13.10
N ILE A 452 -13.80 1.22 12.19
CA ILE A 452 -14.88 1.68 11.31
C ILE A 452 -14.35 1.73 9.88
N ASP A 453 -15.08 1.11 8.94
CA ASP A 453 -14.86 1.31 7.51
C ASP A 453 -15.47 2.65 7.09
N ALA A 454 -14.64 3.70 7.13
CA ALA A 454 -15.06 5.06 6.80
C ALA A 454 -15.69 5.15 5.40
N ALA A 455 -15.18 4.41 4.41
CA ALA A 455 -15.72 4.47 3.06
C ALA A 455 -17.13 3.87 2.98
N ALA A 456 -17.40 2.80 3.75
CA ALA A 456 -18.70 2.16 3.79
C ALA A 456 -19.74 2.93 4.62
N GLU A 457 -19.36 3.40 5.80
CA GLU A 457 -20.31 3.97 6.76
C GLU A 457 -20.57 5.47 6.55
N LEU A 458 -19.57 6.21 6.05
CA LEU A 458 -19.65 7.67 6.00
C LEU A 458 -20.84 8.19 5.16
N PRO A 459 -21.20 7.66 3.97
CA PRO A 459 -22.34 8.18 3.21
C PRO A 459 -23.65 8.15 4.00
N GLU A 460 -23.96 7.03 4.66
CA GLU A 460 -25.15 6.89 5.48
C GLU A 460 -25.08 7.81 6.72
N LEU A 461 -23.94 7.83 7.40
CA LEU A 461 -23.75 8.66 8.58
C LEU A 461 -23.86 10.17 8.25
N MET A 462 -23.38 10.60 7.09
CA MET A 462 -23.50 11.99 6.61
C MET A 462 -24.95 12.34 6.25
N ALA A 463 -25.72 11.38 5.76
CA ALA A 463 -27.14 11.54 5.47
C ALA A 463 -28.03 11.48 6.72
N ALA A 464 -27.47 11.11 7.88
CA ALA A 464 -28.22 11.01 9.13
C ALA A 464 -28.92 12.33 9.47
N ARG A 465 -30.19 12.22 9.89
CA ARG A 465 -31.09 13.37 10.11
C ARG A 465 -30.52 14.38 11.10
N ASP A 466 -29.85 13.92 12.15
CA ASP A 466 -29.21 14.77 13.15
C ASP A 466 -28.02 15.53 12.55
N VAL A 467 -27.16 14.88 11.77
CA VAL A 467 -26.02 15.48 11.07
C VAL A 467 -26.48 16.59 10.12
N VAL A 468 -27.46 16.30 9.25
CA VAL A 468 -28.00 17.28 8.29
C VAL A 468 -28.60 18.50 9.03
N LYS A 469 -29.40 18.26 10.07
CA LYS A 469 -30.02 19.36 10.86
C LYS A 469 -28.98 20.19 11.60
N ILE A 470 -28.00 19.54 12.24
CA ILE A 470 -26.92 20.25 12.94
C ILE A 470 -26.14 21.12 11.97
N ASN A 471 -25.80 20.62 10.78
CA ASN A 471 -25.13 21.41 9.74
C ASN A 471 -25.92 22.66 9.35
N LEU A 472 -27.23 22.52 9.12
CA LEU A 472 -28.11 23.63 8.78
C LEU A 472 -28.17 24.67 9.90
N ILE A 473 -28.42 24.24 11.13
CA ILE A 473 -28.53 25.11 12.31
C ILE A 473 -27.21 25.83 12.56
N ALA A 474 -26.11 25.07 12.65
CA ALA A 474 -24.80 25.61 12.93
C ALA A 474 -24.37 26.63 11.87
N SER A 475 -24.61 26.35 10.59
CA SER A 475 -24.25 27.24 9.50
C SER A 475 -25.06 28.53 9.53
N ARG A 476 -26.37 28.45 9.80
CA ARG A 476 -27.23 29.63 9.99
C ARG A 476 -26.74 30.49 11.15
N VAL A 477 -26.48 29.90 12.31
CA VAL A 477 -26.01 30.63 13.51
C VAL A 477 -24.63 31.23 13.27
N ALA A 478 -23.69 30.49 12.68
CA ALA A 478 -22.36 30.98 12.38
C ALA A 478 -22.37 32.16 11.41
N ARG A 479 -23.18 32.09 10.33
CA ARG A 479 -23.34 33.21 9.38
C ARG A 479 -23.97 34.43 10.04
N ALA A 480 -25.03 34.26 10.81
CA ALA A 480 -25.69 35.37 11.52
C ALA A 480 -24.71 36.09 12.46
N ARG A 481 -23.94 35.33 13.25
CA ARG A 481 -22.92 35.88 14.14
C ARG A 481 -21.76 36.53 13.40
N SER A 482 -21.33 35.96 12.28
CA SER A 482 -20.28 36.56 11.46
C SER A 482 -20.74 37.87 10.81
N ALA A 483 -22.01 37.97 10.41
CA ALA A 483 -22.60 39.20 9.87
C ALA A 483 -22.72 40.29 10.95
N GLU A 484 -23.13 39.92 12.17
CA GLU A 484 -23.30 40.84 13.29
C GLU A 484 -21.97 41.33 13.88
N LEU A 485 -21.01 40.42 14.10
CA LEU A 485 -19.79 40.69 14.87
C LEU A 485 -18.54 40.80 13.99
N GLY A 486 -18.63 40.48 12.70
CA GLY A 486 -17.48 40.25 11.85
C GLY A 486 -16.82 38.88 12.09
N SER A 487 -15.98 38.45 11.14
CA SER A 487 -15.37 37.11 11.15
C SER A 487 -14.43 36.87 12.34
N VAL A 488 -13.68 37.90 12.77
CA VAL A 488 -12.72 37.80 13.88
C VAL A 488 -13.42 37.71 15.23
N ALA A 489 -14.34 38.63 15.54
CA ALA A 489 -15.00 38.67 16.84
C ALA A 489 -16.06 37.57 17.02
N SER A 490 -16.63 37.05 15.93
CA SER A 490 -17.43 35.83 15.95
C SER A 490 -16.58 34.55 16.06
N GLY A 491 -15.29 34.60 15.72
CA GLY A 491 -14.43 33.43 15.62
C GLY A 491 -14.71 32.54 14.39
N VAL A 492 -15.63 32.96 13.52
CA VAL A 492 -15.98 32.28 12.25
C VAL A 492 -15.02 32.76 11.15
N THR A 493 -13.73 32.53 11.36
CA THR A 493 -12.65 32.97 10.46
C THR A 493 -12.38 31.94 9.36
N ASN A 494 -12.00 32.39 8.16
CA ASN A 494 -11.43 31.60 7.05
C ASN A 494 -12.10 30.22 6.86
N PHE A 495 -11.49 29.19 7.46
CA PHE A 495 -11.93 27.80 7.47
C PHE A 495 -13.40 27.61 7.84
N TYR A 496 -13.89 28.28 8.89
CA TYR A 496 -15.28 28.16 9.31
C TYR A 496 -16.22 29.02 8.45
N GLY A 497 -15.76 30.18 7.98
CA GLY A 497 -16.56 31.08 7.15
C GLY A 497 -17.00 30.41 5.85
N SER A 498 -16.03 29.92 5.06
CA SER A 498 -16.30 29.24 3.77
C SER A 498 -17.17 27.99 3.90
N ARG A 499 -17.14 27.31 5.05
CA ARG A 499 -17.98 26.13 5.32
C ARG A 499 -19.38 26.49 5.78
N ALA A 500 -19.49 27.53 6.62
CA ALA A 500 -20.77 28.08 7.00
C ALA A 500 -21.53 28.61 5.77
N GLU A 501 -20.85 29.22 4.80
CA GLU A 501 -21.45 29.64 3.52
C GLU A 501 -22.02 28.46 2.73
N ARG A 502 -21.27 27.35 2.64
CA ARG A 502 -21.70 26.13 1.95
C ARG A 502 -22.74 25.31 2.71
N GLY A 503 -23.02 25.64 3.97
CA GLY A 503 -23.96 24.88 4.80
C GLY A 503 -23.42 23.55 5.33
N VAL A 504 -22.10 23.33 5.28
CA VAL A 504 -21.45 22.06 5.64
C VAL A 504 -20.31 22.34 6.61
N LEU A 505 -20.65 22.62 7.85
CA LEU A 505 -19.71 22.95 8.91
C LEU A 505 -19.09 21.71 9.57
N LEU A 506 -19.90 20.68 9.76
CA LEU A 506 -19.55 19.41 10.39
C LEU A 506 -18.85 18.52 9.36
N GLN A 507 -17.68 17.99 9.74
CA GLN A 507 -16.79 17.25 8.85
C GLN A 507 -17.07 15.75 8.86
N PRO A 508 -16.71 15.04 7.77
CA PRO A 508 -16.68 13.58 7.75
C PRO A 508 -16.01 12.94 8.97
N SER A 509 -14.82 13.44 9.35
CA SER A 509 -14.09 12.95 10.51
C SER A 509 -14.83 13.15 11.83
N GLU A 510 -15.54 14.26 11.99
CA GLU A 510 -16.34 14.54 13.18
C GLU A 510 -17.54 13.58 13.27
N VAL A 511 -18.20 13.29 12.15
CA VAL A 511 -19.28 12.30 12.10
C VAL A 511 -18.77 10.91 12.50
N LEU A 512 -17.63 10.49 11.94
CA LEU A 512 -17.03 9.19 12.24
C LEU A 512 -16.52 9.09 13.68
N CYS A 513 -15.94 10.16 14.25
CA CYS A 513 -15.62 10.22 15.68
C CYS A 513 -16.88 10.00 16.54
N ALA A 514 -18.01 10.62 16.17
CA ALA A 514 -19.26 10.45 16.91
C ALA A 514 -19.84 9.03 16.79
N ALA A 515 -19.76 8.42 15.59
CA ALA A 515 -20.14 7.03 15.37
C ALA A 515 -19.26 6.08 16.19
N PHE A 516 -17.93 6.28 16.14
CA PHE A 516 -16.96 5.51 16.91
C PHE A 516 -17.25 5.54 18.40
N VAL A 517 -17.46 6.73 18.96
CA VAL A 517 -17.76 6.87 20.39
C VAL A 517 -19.04 6.12 20.77
N GLY A 518 -20.08 6.21 19.93
CA GLY A 518 -21.35 5.53 20.18
C GLY A 518 -21.23 4.00 20.15
N ALA A 519 -20.50 3.47 19.17
CA ALA A 519 -20.34 2.04 18.98
C ALA A 519 -19.36 1.42 19.98
N TRP A 520 -18.21 2.05 20.19
CA TRP A 520 -17.06 1.44 20.85
C TRP A 520 -16.80 1.96 22.26
N LEU A 521 -17.35 3.13 22.63
CA LEU A 521 -17.11 3.75 23.93
C LEU A 521 -18.41 4.12 24.68
N PRO A 522 -19.48 3.29 24.66
CA PRO A 522 -20.78 3.66 25.20
C PRO A 522 -20.77 3.92 26.72
N ARG A 523 -19.77 3.37 27.44
CA ARG A 523 -19.62 3.52 28.89
C ARG A 523 -18.65 4.62 29.32
N ALA A 524 -18.10 5.39 28.38
CA ALA A 524 -17.25 6.52 28.73
C ALA A 524 -18.02 7.52 29.61
N ARG A 525 -17.47 7.85 30.79
CA ARG A 525 -18.13 8.77 31.73
C ARG A 525 -18.29 10.17 31.15
N GLY A 526 -17.35 10.58 30.32
CA GLY A 526 -17.40 11.80 29.55
C GLY A 526 -16.49 11.72 28.34
N VAL A 527 -16.84 12.47 27.30
CA VAL A 527 -16.06 12.58 26.07
C VAL A 527 -15.62 14.02 25.92
N TYR A 528 -14.30 14.24 25.89
CA TYR A 528 -13.69 15.55 25.93
C TYR A 528 -13.08 15.88 24.57
N GLU A 529 -13.65 16.83 23.86
CA GLU A 529 -13.08 17.34 22.61
C GLU A 529 -12.10 18.48 22.95
N ILE A 530 -10.81 18.24 22.75
CA ILE A 530 -9.76 19.22 23.07
C ILE A 530 -9.45 20.06 21.83
N GLY A 531 -9.67 21.38 21.94
CA GLY A 531 -9.60 22.28 20.79
C GLY A 531 -10.86 22.23 19.93
N CYS A 532 -12.05 22.24 20.57
CA CYS A 532 -13.32 21.96 19.90
C CYS A 532 -13.77 23.03 18.87
N GLY A 533 -13.08 24.16 18.75
CA GLY A 533 -13.43 25.20 17.77
C GLY A 533 -14.84 25.73 17.97
N LEU A 534 -15.71 25.52 16.96
CA LEU A 534 -17.13 25.87 17.02
C LEU A 534 -18.02 24.81 17.71
N GLY A 535 -17.43 23.75 18.29
CA GLY A 535 -18.10 22.78 19.14
C GLY A 535 -19.11 21.87 18.41
N LEU A 536 -18.89 21.60 17.13
CA LEU A 536 -19.82 20.84 16.28
C LEU A 536 -19.84 19.36 16.66
N LEU A 537 -18.67 18.73 16.76
CA LEU A 537 -18.53 17.35 17.23
C LEU A 537 -19.06 17.21 18.67
N THR A 538 -18.67 18.10 19.57
CA THR A 538 -19.22 18.14 20.94
C THR A 538 -20.75 18.21 20.94
N SER A 539 -21.34 19.05 20.07
CA SER A 539 -22.80 19.21 19.99
C SER A 539 -23.50 17.98 19.38
N LEU A 540 -22.89 17.34 18.38
CA LEU A 540 -23.39 16.08 17.81
C LEU A 540 -23.38 14.95 18.83
N LEU A 541 -22.27 14.78 19.56
CA LEU A 541 -22.17 13.81 20.66
C LEU A 541 -23.23 14.05 21.74
N ALA A 542 -23.38 15.31 22.15
CA ALA A 542 -24.41 15.75 23.10
C ALA A 542 -25.83 15.42 22.63
N ALA A 543 -26.17 15.73 21.37
CA ALA A 543 -27.47 15.43 20.78
C ALA A 543 -27.75 13.91 20.72
N ARG A 544 -26.70 13.09 20.61
CA ARG A 544 -26.76 11.61 20.70
C ARG A 544 -26.75 11.07 22.15
N GLY A 545 -26.88 11.94 23.15
CA GLY A 545 -26.98 11.56 24.56
C GLY A 545 -25.65 11.34 25.28
N VAL A 546 -24.52 11.56 24.61
CA VAL A 546 -23.19 11.44 25.20
C VAL A 546 -22.93 12.63 26.14
N ASN A 547 -22.30 12.38 27.29
CA ASN A 547 -21.81 13.45 28.17
C ASN A 547 -20.57 14.13 27.53
N ALA A 548 -20.82 15.06 26.61
CA ALA A 548 -19.79 15.70 25.80
C ALA A 548 -19.31 17.04 26.38
N ILE A 549 -17.99 17.23 26.41
CA ILE A 549 -17.31 18.41 26.95
C ILE A 549 -16.33 18.97 25.91
N GLY A 550 -16.62 20.15 25.38
CA GLY A 550 -15.71 20.85 24.47
C GLY A 550 -14.79 21.80 25.24
N LEU A 551 -13.49 21.75 25.00
CA LEU A 551 -12.50 22.70 25.54
C LEU A 551 -11.94 23.57 24.41
N GLU A 552 -12.06 24.89 24.53
CA GLU A 552 -11.52 25.84 23.55
C GLU A 552 -10.81 27.01 24.24
N ARG A 553 -9.65 27.40 23.69
CA ARG A 553 -8.84 28.53 24.19
C ARG A 553 -9.34 29.87 23.67
N ASN A 554 -9.80 29.90 22.43
CA ASN A 554 -10.28 31.09 21.75
C ASN A 554 -11.69 31.45 22.24
N GLY A 555 -11.80 32.60 22.92
CA GLY A 555 -13.06 33.05 23.51
C GLY A 555 -14.16 33.30 22.48
N ALA A 556 -13.82 33.84 21.31
CA ALA A 556 -14.79 34.14 20.25
C ALA A 556 -15.41 32.86 19.68
N ARG A 557 -14.56 31.86 19.34
CA ARG A 557 -15.01 30.54 18.89
C ARG A 557 -15.89 29.85 19.92
N LEU A 558 -15.48 29.87 21.20
CA LEU A 558 -16.27 29.29 22.28
C LEU A 558 -17.64 29.96 22.45
N THR A 559 -17.73 31.29 22.35
CA THR A 559 -19.01 32.00 22.43
C THR A 559 -19.93 31.60 21.27
N THR A 560 -19.38 31.47 20.06
CA THR A 560 -20.14 30.98 18.91
C THR A 560 -20.54 29.52 19.05
N ALA A 561 -19.66 28.66 19.59
CA ALA A 561 -19.98 27.27 19.90
C ALA A 561 -21.15 27.16 20.88
N LYS A 562 -21.19 28.01 21.92
CA LYS A 562 -22.31 28.07 22.87
C LYS A 562 -23.61 28.48 22.19
N ALA A 563 -23.58 29.50 21.33
CA ALA A 563 -24.76 29.93 20.58
C ALA A 563 -25.28 28.80 19.68
N ILE A 564 -24.40 28.11 18.96
CA ILE A 564 -24.75 26.95 18.12
C ILE A 564 -25.39 25.84 18.97
N ALA A 565 -24.73 25.45 20.07
CA ALA A 565 -25.21 24.39 20.95
C ALA A 565 -26.60 24.71 21.55
N THR A 566 -26.84 25.96 21.96
CA THR A 566 -28.15 26.41 22.47
C THR A 566 -29.25 26.20 21.43
N VAL A 567 -29.05 26.70 20.19
CA VAL A 567 -30.06 26.58 19.13
C VAL A 567 -30.27 25.13 18.71
N ILE A 568 -29.21 24.31 18.67
CA ILE A 568 -29.33 22.87 18.41
C ILE A 568 -30.24 22.20 19.46
N MET A 569 -30.03 22.47 20.76
CA MET A 569 -30.84 21.88 21.82
C MET A 569 -32.30 22.36 21.80
N GLU A 570 -32.54 23.61 21.40
CA GLU A 570 -33.88 24.17 21.27
C GLU A 570 -34.66 23.59 20.07
N GLU A 571 -33.99 23.36 18.94
CA GLU A 571 -34.63 22.90 17.70
C GLU A 571 -34.68 21.36 17.58
N LEU A 572 -33.81 20.63 18.27
CA LEU A 572 -33.83 19.17 18.37
C LEU A 572 -34.52 18.70 19.67
N LYS A 573 -35.67 19.29 20.03
CA LYS A 573 -36.41 18.98 21.27
C LYS A 573 -36.52 17.46 21.52
N GLY A 574 -36.04 17.03 22.68
CA GLY A 574 -36.03 15.62 23.10
C GLY A 574 -34.78 14.82 22.74
N ALA A 575 -33.81 15.40 22.02
CA ALA A 575 -32.56 14.74 21.68
C ALA A 575 -31.45 15.04 22.70
N GLY A 576 -31.06 14.02 23.47
CA GLY A 576 -29.76 13.97 24.14
C GLY A 576 -29.59 14.82 25.40
N ARG A 577 -28.34 15.22 25.67
CA ARG A 577 -27.90 15.96 26.85
C ARG A 577 -27.25 17.27 26.42
N PRO A 578 -27.40 18.38 27.16
CA PRO A 578 -26.72 19.63 26.82
C PRO A 578 -25.20 19.45 26.88
N SER A 579 -24.49 19.96 25.87
CA SER A 579 -23.03 19.96 25.85
C SER A 579 -22.45 20.92 26.89
N ARG A 580 -21.27 20.60 27.43
CA ARG A 580 -20.54 21.49 28.35
C ARG A 580 -19.33 22.10 27.66
N LEU A 581 -19.41 23.38 27.35
CA LEU A 581 -18.35 24.12 26.66
C LEU A 581 -17.51 24.96 27.64
N VAL A 582 -16.22 24.65 27.74
CA VAL A 582 -15.29 25.21 28.73
C VAL A 582 -14.23 26.06 28.06
N ARG A 583 -13.98 27.26 28.60
CA ARG A 583 -12.84 28.09 28.18
C ARG A 583 -11.58 27.66 28.89
N GLY A 584 -10.49 27.44 28.15
CA GLY A 584 -9.19 27.25 28.77
C GLY A 584 -8.15 26.60 27.86
N VAL A 585 -6.94 26.44 28.39
CA VAL A 585 -5.82 25.79 27.71
C VAL A 585 -5.56 24.43 28.35
N PHE A 586 -5.46 23.39 27.53
CA PHE A 586 -5.09 22.05 27.97
C PHE A 586 -3.58 21.97 28.29
N PRO A 587 -3.13 21.18 29.30
CA PRO A 587 -3.93 20.41 30.25
C PRO A 587 -4.44 21.21 31.46
N LYS A 588 -4.00 22.47 31.63
CA LYS A 588 -4.27 23.28 32.83
C LYS A 588 -5.77 23.39 33.16
N ALA A 589 -6.62 23.55 32.16
CA ALA A 589 -8.07 23.69 32.34
C ALA A 589 -8.77 22.43 32.91
N LEU A 590 -8.13 21.25 32.82
CA LEU A 590 -8.73 19.97 33.22
C LEU A 590 -8.06 19.32 34.45
N ARG A 591 -6.92 19.86 34.93
CA ARG A 591 -6.12 19.29 36.04
C ARG A 591 -6.87 18.96 37.34
N ARG A 592 -8.03 19.58 37.60
CA ARG A 592 -8.81 19.41 38.85
C ARG A 592 -10.04 18.51 38.70
N LYS A 593 -10.25 17.83 37.57
CA LYS A 593 -11.44 17.00 37.34
C LYS A 593 -11.17 15.54 37.71
N GLY A 594 -11.90 15.02 38.70
CA GLY A 594 -11.62 13.73 39.36
C GLY A 594 -11.90 12.46 38.55
N ASP A 595 -12.31 12.54 37.27
CA ASP A 595 -12.84 11.38 36.54
C ASP A 595 -12.24 11.15 35.14
N LEU A 596 -11.14 11.84 34.80
CA LEU A 596 -10.55 11.76 33.46
C LEU A 596 -10.13 10.33 33.09
N ALA A 597 -9.67 9.52 34.04
CA ALA A 597 -9.26 8.13 33.80
C ALA A 597 -10.38 7.21 33.32
N THR A 598 -11.65 7.61 33.48
CA THR A 598 -12.84 6.89 32.95
C THR A 598 -13.51 7.62 31.79
N SER A 599 -12.84 8.64 31.27
CA SER A 599 -13.27 9.50 30.18
C SER A 599 -12.37 9.31 28.96
N VAL A 600 -12.85 9.80 27.82
CA VAL A 600 -12.13 9.75 26.54
C VAL A 600 -11.80 11.16 26.08
N ALA A 601 -10.59 11.37 25.54
CA ALA A 601 -10.23 12.60 24.86
C ALA A 601 -10.26 12.42 23.34
N LEU A 602 -10.80 13.39 22.61
CA LEU A 602 -10.78 13.46 21.15
C LEU A 602 -9.94 14.67 20.71
N VAL A 603 -9.01 14.46 19.80
CA VAL A 603 -8.13 15.50 19.23
C VAL A 603 -8.12 15.36 17.71
N THR A 604 -9.01 16.08 17.02
CA THR A 604 -9.36 15.77 15.61
C THR A 604 -8.73 16.69 14.56
N ASN A 605 -8.55 17.99 14.84
CA ASN A 605 -7.98 18.95 13.89
C ASN A 605 -7.25 20.07 14.65
N LEU A 606 -6.32 19.66 15.51
CA LEU A 606 -5.59 20.58 16.37
C LEU A 606 -4.41 21.16 15.61
N LEU A 607 -4.65 22.09 14.69
CA LEU A 607 -3.56 22.78 13.98
C LEU A 607 -3.19 24.10 14.66
N GLY A 608 -1.90 24.35 14.83
CA GLY A 608 -1.38 25.58 15.40
C GLY A 608 0.10 25.49 15.75
N SER A 609 0.70 26.63 16.09
CA SER A 609 2.07 26.67 16.60
C SER A 609 2.12 26.15 18.04
N ALA A 610 3.02 25.19 18.26
CA ALA A 610 3.50 24.79 19.57
C ALA A 610 4.99 24.53 19.50
N THR A 611 5.69 24.91 20.56
CA THR A 611 7.06 24.47 20.80
C THR A 611 7.08 22.96 21.12
N PRO A 612 8.18 22.24 20.90
CA PRO A 612 8.31 20.83 21.28
C PRO A 612 7.90 20.59 22.74
N GLU A 613 8.31 21.45 23.67
CA GLU A 613 7.99 21.33 25.10
C GLU A 613 6.48 21.50 25.37
N GLN A 614 5.80 22.35 24.59
CA GLN A 614 4.34 22.49 24.66
C GLN A 614 3.64 21.25 24.12
N GLN A 615 4.14 20.65 23.04
CA GLN A 615 3.60 19.43 22.47
C GLN A 615 3.79 18.24 23.42
N GLU A 616 4.97 18.08 24.01
CA GLU A 616 5.25 17.09 25.04
C GLU A 616 4.36 17.28 26.27
N GLY A 617 4.24 18.53 26.75
CA GLY A 617 3.34 18.86 27.86
C GLY A 617 1.87 18.59 27.57
N PHE A 618 1.45 18.73 26.31
CA PHE A 618 0.12 18.35 25.84
C PHE A 618 -0.04 16.83 25.86
N ILE A 619 0.88 16.09 25.24
CA ILE A 619 0.86 14.62 25.21
C ILE A 619 0.87 14.04 26.63
N ALA A 620 1.72 14.54 27.51
CA ALA A 620 1.76 14.13 28.92
C ALA A 620 0.42 14.39 29.63
N GLY A 621 -0.27 15.49 29.29
CA GLY A 621 -1.60 15.80 29.81
C GLY A 621 -2.67 14.80 29.36
N LEU A 622 -2.58 14.27 28.13
CA LEU A 622 -3.53 13.31 27.58
C LEU A 622 -3.54 11.99 28.37
N ARG A 623 -2.45 11.66 29.07
CA ARG A 623 -2.38 10.48 29.95
C ARG A 623 -3.39 10.49 31.10
N ALA A 624 -3.97 11.65 31.43
CA ALA A 624 -5.02 11.68 32.44
C ALA A 624 -6.29 10.95 31.99
N PHE A 625 -6.46 10.68 30.69
CA PHE A 625 -7.62 10.01 30.11
C PHE A 625 -7.46 8.49 30.06
N GLY A 626 -8.59 7.77 30.11
CA GLY A 626 -8.60 6.31 29.94
C GLY A 626 -8.30 5.87 28.51
N ALA A 627 -8.80 6.64 27.54
CA ALA A 627 -8.46 6.49 26.13
C ALA A 627 -8.39 7.86 25.44
N VAL A 628 -7.63 7.93 24.36
CA VAL A 628 -7.44 9.13 23.56
C VAL A 628 -7.53 8.77 22.10
N MET A 629 -8.35 9.50 21.34
CA MET A 629 -8.36 9.43 19.88
C MET A 629 -7.67 10.67 19.32
N ILE A 630 -6.71 10.46 18.43
CA ILE A 630 -5.91 11.54 17.82
C ILE A 630 -5.98 11.41 16.30
N ASP A 631 -6.25 12.51 15.62
CA ASP A 631 -5.92 12.68 14.21
C ASP A 631 -4.40 12.86 14.09
N VAL A 632 -3.71 11.78 13.76
CA VAL A 632 -2.24 11.78 13.70
C VAL A 632 -1.72 12.61 12.52
N GLN A 633 -2.54 12.90 11.52
CA GLN A 633 -2.17 13.80 10.42
C GLN A 633 -2.30 15.28 10.78
N ARG A 634 -3.16 15.65 11.76
CA ARG A 634 -3.47 17.04 12.11
C ARG A 634 -3.34 17.32 13.61
N PHE A 635 -2.17 16.97 14.16
CA PHE A 635 -1.79 17.22 15.55
C PHE A 635 -0.63 18.22 15.66
N TYR A 636 -0.95 19.48 15.96
CA TYR A 636 -0.12 20.70 15.88
C TYR A 636 0.40 21.02 14.49
N THR A 637 1.19 20.11 13.92
CA THR A 637 1.72 20.16 12.56
C THR A 637 0.90 19.27 11.65
N ARG A 638 0.74 19.70 10.39
CA ARG A 638 0.18 18.82 9.35
C ARG A 638 1.25 17.79 8.98
N ARG A 639 0.87 16.52 8.95
CA ARG A 639 1.73 15.40 8.57
C ARG A 639 1.13 14.72 7.34
N SER A 640 1.92 14.60 6.29
CA SER A 640 1.52 13.99 5.02
C SER A 640 2.29 12.72 4.73
N THR A 641 3.41 12.47 5.42
CA THR A 641 4.23 11.27 5.19
C THR A 641 4.09 10.27 6.33
N ARG A 642 4.32 9.00 6.01
CA ARG A 642 4.34 7.91 7.01
C ARG A 642 5.38 8.17 8.11
N ARG A 643 6.55 8.73 7.74
CA ARG A 643 7.61 9.07 8.69
C ARG A 643 7.17 10.10 9.71
N GLN A 644 6.57 11.21 9.27
CA GLN A 644 6.09 12.25 10.17
C GLN A 644 5.07 11.70 11.17
N ILE A 645 4.20 10.79 10.70
CA ILE A 645 3.24 10.09 11.57
C ILE A 645 3.98 9.19 12.55
N ALA A 646 4.95 8.38 12.09
CA ALA A 646 5.77 7.53 12.95
C ALA A 646 6.48 8.34 14.06
N ASP A 647 7.07 9.50 13.75
CA ASP A 647 7.71 10.38 14.75
C ASP A 647 6.70 10.83 15.84
N LEU A 648 5.43 11.06 15.48
CA LEU A 648 4.38 11.35 16.46
C LEU A 648 4.02 10.13 17.30
N LEU A 649 3.96 8.95 16.69
CA LEU A 649 3.71 7.70 17.40
C LEU A 649 4.83 7.40 18.40
N ASP A 650 6.09 7.67 18.03
CA ASP A 650 7.23 7.53 18.92
C ASP A 650 7.14 8.50 20.11
N MET A 651 6.73 9.76 19.87
CA MET A 651 6.49 10.72 20.97
C MET A 651 5.37 10.25 21.92
N LEU A 652 4.30 9.64 21.38
CA LEU A 652 3.20 9.09 22.18
C LEU A 652 3.66 7.84 22.96
N ALA A 653 4.42 6.95 22.32
CA ALA A 653 4.99 5.78 22.97
C ALA A 653 5.98 6.17 24.08
N ALA A 654 6.85 7.16 23.85
CA ALA A 654 7.77 7.71 24.85
C ALA A 654 7.04 8.35 26.03
N ALA A 655 5.87 8.93 25.79
CA ALA A 655 5.00 9.41 26.87
C ALA A 655 4.33 8.27 27.66
N GLY A 656 4.39 7.02 27.18
CA GLY A 656 3.89 5.82 27.84
C GLY A 656 2.47 5.43 27.45
N PHE A 657 2.03 5.75 26.23
CA PHE A 657 0.82 5.15 25.64
C PHE A 657 1.10 3.72 25.17
N GLU A 658 0.07 2.87 25.18
CA GLU A 658 0.11 1.56 24.52
C GLU A 658 0.12 1.74 22.98
N ALA A 659 0.46 0.67 22.26
CA ALA A 659 0.39 0.65 20.80
C ALA A 659 -1.01 1.08 20.33
N PRO A 660 -1.10 2.04 19.40
CA PRO A 660 -2.39 2.52 18.93
C PRO A 660 -3.13 1.46 18.12
N ARG A 661 -4.45 1.66 17.99
CA ARG A 661 -5.28 0.96 17.00
C ARG A 661 -5.85 1.95 16.01
N LEU A 662 -5.95 1.57 14.73
CA LEU A 662 -6.60 2.39 13.71
C LEU A 662 -8.11 2.43 13.97
N ALA A 663 -8.66 3.61 14.30
CA ALA A 663 -10.10 3.78 14.41
C ALA A 663 -10.74 3.85 13.02
N PHE A 664 -10.22 4.74 12.17
CA PHE A 664 -10.62 4.89 10.77
C PHE A 664 -9.61 5.76 10.01
N ASP A 665 -9.60 5.64 8.69
CA ASP A 665 -8.73 6.40 7.79
C ASP A 665 -9.57 7.09 6.70
N LEU A 666 -9.38 8.41 6.54
CA LEU A 666 -10.01 9.24 5.50
C LEU A 666 -8.99 9.65 4.43
N GLY A 667 -7.84 8.98 4.34
CA GLY A 667 -6.77 9.31 3.43
C GLY A 667 -6.18 10.69 3.74
N PRO A 668 -6.17 11.65 2.80
CA PRO A 668 -5.61 12.99 3.03
C PRO A 668 -6.45 13.86 3.97
N ASP A 669 -7.69 13.44 4.27
CA ASP A 669 -8.64 14.16 5.11
C ASP A 669 -8.60 13.74 6.59
N GLY A 670 -7.63 12.93 7.00
CA GLY A 670 -7.34 12.62 8.41
C GLY A 670 -7.18 11.11 8.66
N ARG A 671 -6.22 10.75 9.52
CA ARG A 671 -6.02 9.37 10.00
C ARG A 671 -6.18 9.33 11.50
N PHE A 672 -7.12 8.54 12.00
CA PHE A 672 -7.54 8.57 13.40
C PHE A 672 -7.10 7.31 14.11
N MET A 673 -6.27 7.48 15.14
CA MET A 673 -5.75 6.39 15.95
C MET A 673 -6.22 6.53 17.39
N VAL A 674 -6.50 5.39 18.03
CA VAL A 674 -6.92 5.32 19.43
C VAL A 674 -5.78 4.75 20.25
N PHE A 675 -5.45 5.49 21.31
CA PHE A 675 -4.42 5.17 22.27
C PHE A 675 -5.06 4.95 23.64
N THR A 676 -4.54 4.00 24.39
CA THR A 676 -4.89 3.75 25.79
C THR A 676 -3.70 4.01 26.68
N ASN A 677 -3.97 4.44 27.91
CA ASN A 677 -2.93 4.61 28.91
C ASN A 677 -2.84 3.32 29.75
N PRO A 678 -1.70 2.62 29.78
CA PRO A 678 -1.45 1.55 30.73
C PRO A 678 -1.37 2.17 32.12
N THR A 679 -2.48 2.18 32.86
CA THR A 679 -2.47 2.72 34.22
C THR A 679 -1.42 1.99 35.09
N PRO A 680 -0.52 2.69 35.79
CA PRO A 680 0.45 2.05 36.68
C PRO A 680 -0.27 1.54 37.94
N ARG A 681 -0.15 0.23 38.16
CA ARG A 681 -0.55 -0.55 39.35
C ARG A 681 -2.02 -1.03 39.39
N ARG A 682 -2.16 -2.32 39.05
CA ARG A 682 -3.28 -3.23 39.36
C ARG A 682 -4.62 -2.92 38.68
N ARG A 683 -4.70 -3.14 37.36
CA ARG A 683 -5.92 -3.55 36.62
C ARG A 683 -5.57 -3.90 35.16
N PRO A 684 -6.40 -4.71 34.48
CA PRO A 684 -6.00 -5.49 33.30
C PRO A 684 -5.85 -4.62 32.03
N GLY A 685 -5.06 -5.10 31.05
CA GLY A 685 -4.63 -4.38 29.83
C GLY A 685 -5.74 -3.97 28.85
N LEU A 686 -5.35 -3.35 27.71
CA LEU A 686 -6.23 -2.79 26.66
C LEU A 686 -7.55 -3.54 26.44
N THR A 687 -7.47 -4.85 26.17
CA THR A 687 -8.64 -5.71 25.93
C THR A 687 -9.63 -5.67 27.08
N ALA A 688 -9.16 -5.70 28.32
CA ALA A 688 -10.03 -5.70 29.49
C ALA A 688 -10.57 -4.31 29.84
N LEU A 689 -9.86 -3.23 29.51
CA LEU A 689 -10.43 -1.87 29.55
C LEU A 689 -11.52 -1.72 28.49
N LEU A 690 -11.29 -2.20 27.27
CA LEU A 690 -12.27 -2.22 26.19
C LEU A 690 -13.50 -3.06 26.56
N VAL A 691 -13.33 -4.26 27.11
CA VAL A 691 -14.43 -5.07 27.68
C VAL A 691 -15.18 -4.31 28.78
N ARG A 692 -14.46 -3.64 29.68
CA ARG A 692 -15.06 -2.85 30.77
C ARG A 692 -15.82 -1.62 30.24
N LEU A 693 -15.31 -0.97 29.20
CA LEU A 693 -15.97 0.13 28.48
C LEU A 693 -17.07 -0.36 27.52
N GLY A 694 -17.22 -1.67 27.33
CA GLY A 694 -18.26 -2.31 26.53
C GLY A 694 -17.91 -2.49 25.05
N ALA A 695 -16.64 -2.31 24.67
CA ALA A 695 -16.16 -2.33 23.29
C ALA A 695 -15.86 -3.74 22.74
N ILE A 696 -15.69 -4.74 23.61
CA ILE A 696 -15.46 -6.16 23.25
C ILE A 696 -16.36 -7.02 24.15
N ARG A 697 -17.06 -8.03 23.59
CA ARG A 697 -17.85 -9.00 24.38
C ARG A 697 -16.92 -10.05 24.96
N ASP A 698 -17.09 -10.34 26.25
CA ASP A 698 -16.36 -11.37 26.97
C ASP A 698 -17.00 -12.75 26.66
N GLU A 699 -16.85 -13.24 25.43
CA GLU A 699 -17.22 -14.63 25.10
C GLU A 699 -15.94 -15.48 24.97
N PRO A 700 -15.83 -16.60 25.72
CA PRO A 700 -14.73 -17.53 25.52
C PRO A 700 -14.87 -18.15 24.13
N LEU A 701 -13.82 -18.03 23.31
CA LEU A 701 -13.63 -18.82 22.10
C LEU A 701 -13.61 -20.31 22.46
N LEU A 702 -14.79 -20.92 22.50
CA LEU A 702 -14.95 -22.37 22.44
C LEU A 702 -14.58 -22.78 21.02
N VAL A 703 -13.30 -23.06 20.81
CA VAL A 703 -12.83 -23.85 19.68
C VAL A 703 -13.49 -25.23 19.80
N LYS A 704 -14.55 -25.46 19.02
CA LYS A 704 -15.01 -26.82 18.74
C LYS A 704 -13.90 -27.52 17.95
N ARG A 705 -13.35 -28.58 18.56
CA ARG A 705 -12.49 -29.55 17.88
C ARG A 705 -13.21 -30.21 16.73
#